data_AF-A0A2J6WNK6-F1
#
_entry.id   AF-A0A2J6WNK6-F1
#
_cell.length_a   1.000
_cell.length_b   1.000
_cell.length_c   1.000
_cell.angle_alpha   90.00
_cell.angle_beta   90.00
_cell.angle_gamma   90.00
#
_symmetry.space_group_name_H-M   'P 1'
#
loop_
_entity.id
_entity.type
_entity.pdbx_description
1 polymer ?
#
loop_
_entity_poly.entity_id
_entity_poly.type
_entity_poly.pdbx_seq_one_letter_code
_entity_poly.pdbx_strand_id
1 'polypeptide(L)'
;NSLPILIIVDGAGLVTVHTALGQLLRDGGAYGIIVVVLTDDWANMPEHCAAMVEVDQRIGRWTRAGEAWPATPFQPDRLDRSGIEQLARRLATIRLNEVGVGQNLPRHVRLLDLLAEYFSANHPVPTRWQELPTNAWCADVPIGSVGDGKPLHLNLNEQQHGPHGIIAGTTGAGKSVLLQSIITALAVTHGPDRLNLLLIDFKGGAALAPFAPWPHTTGFITDLDGRMATRAIAAITSELRRRKTMLRTVTESYGVHVENIADYRALADKYTLEPLPNLLIILDEFDEMARSCPDFVSALVRVVKQGRSLGVHLLIATQQPARVVSDEIRSQLSYFIALRLGSSEDSREMLQRPDAAFLPPQLPGRAYMRSGSEARLVQVARLTTQANGQSDLETVTRQLCNAGQVYLNALNWKPSPIWQPPLPARLTTIAPASGLQVAIGLLDIPQQTRQTPLLIDLKAGHLVIFGGPASGKSVALTRIVLDLASRLPPDALWCYLIDGDGRLLNALTGLPHVGALVRPFEREALLALFRQLDNHLRERRTRVAAGQSPGPPLLLAIDRIAAVRDELRDTYGESDLVELVRLARHGRDLGLHIIISAERASDLPYRLAAQFEQRVALRMPELNDYTDVFGIRPATQLPPLTPGRGYWLHNDEGLLELQVGLPEEWGDSSDSREITHAIRTQVAAMNGLASACSGPPPLAILPERLSRKQLPTVRRGDVGLIIPCGWSAEPPGPAFLHLGSATPHALIIGPRRSGKSSTLLTVAHEVQTEATVRMIIIDGPRRSLSQLRTVPQTVRYIADEAGLIAFSVELTELRHHPTERYLIIIDDYHLCRERWRDHFTQSYSPTPNVFNQLVELAQTGDEPFHLLIAATISYADDPLLRALDSARNGIILWPGRYDTGTRLLGLNLPLTDQRTFEQPPGRALLVSGDDEPVMVQLAGEE
;
A
#
# COMPACT_ATOMS: atom_id res chain seq x y z
N ASN A 1 7.14 -43.31 64.87
CA ASN A 1 5.70 -43.59 64.97
C ASN A 1 4.98 -42.37 65.50
N SER A 2 4.58 -41.46 64.61
CA SER A 2 3.67 -40.36 64.95
C SER A 2 2.30 -40.94 65.29
N LEU A 3 1.74 -40.54 66.43
CA LEU A 3 0.37 -40.90 66.81
C LEU A 3 -0.60 -40.40 65.73
N PRO A 4 -1.62 -41.20 65.34
CA PRO A 4 -2.60 -40.78 64.34
C PRO A 4 -3.40 -39.57 64.85
N ILE A 5 -3.67 -38.61 63.96
CA ILE A 5 -4.49 -37.44 64.29
C ILE A 5 -5.96 -37.82 64.11
N LEU A 6 -6.73 -37.77 65.20
CA LEU A 6 -8.18 -38.00 65.18
C LEU A 6 -8.91 -36.66 65.03
N ILE A 7 -9.75 -36.55 64.02
CA ILE A 7 -10.66 -35.41 63.79
C ILE A 7 -12.08 -35.91 63.97
N ILE A 8 -12.82 -35.27 64.88
CA ILE A 8 -14.25 -35.56 65.11
C ILE A 8 -15.06 -34.42 64.51
N VAL A 9 -15.97 -34.75 63.61
CA VAL A 9 -16.89 -33.82 62.95
C VAL A 9 -18.29 -34.10 63.46
N ASP A 10 -18.83 -33.15 64.24
CA ASP A 10 -20.18 -33.25 64.79
C ASP A 10 -21.20 -32.72 63.77
N GLY A 11 -21.81 -33.63 63.01
CA GLY A 11 -22.78 -33.33 61.95
C GLY A 11 -22.23 -33.54 60.54
N ALA A 12 -22.81 -34.48 59.80
CA ALA A 12 -22.38 -34.82 58.43
C ALA A 12 -22.53 -33.67 57.42
N GLY A 13 -23.45 -32.72 57.66
CA GLY A 13 -23.60 -31.53 56.82
C GLY A 13 -22.34 -30.64 56.79
N LEU A 14 -21.48 -30.70 57.80
CA LEU A 14 -20.22 -29.95 57.78
C LEU A 14 -19.24 -30.47 56.73
N VAL A 15 -19.31 -31.76 56.39
CA VAL A 15 -18.46 -32.39 55.37
C VAL A 15 -18.85 -31.90 53.96
N THR A 16 -20.13 -31.59 53.74
CA THR A 16 -20.62 -31.03 52.47
C THR A 16 -20.38 -29.53 52.38
N VAL A 17 -20.43 -28.80 53.51
CA VAL A 17 -20.17 -27.36 53.58
C VAL A 17 -18.68 -27.03 53.50
N HIS A 18 -17.81 -27.84 54.11
CA HIS A 18 -16.36 -27.61 54.13
C HIS A 18 -15.62 -28.62 53.26
N THR A 19 -15.20 -28.17 52.08
CA THR A 19 -14.44 -28.96 51.09
C THR A 19 -13.18 -29.60 51.69
N ALA A 20 -12.51 -28.93 52.63
CA ALA A 20 -11.35 -29.45 53.33
C ALA A 20 -11.67 -30.71 54.16
N LEU A 21 -12.83 -30.76 54.84
CA LEU A 21 -13.25 -31.95 55.60
C LEU A 21 -13.58 -33.11 54.66
N GLY A 22 -14.23 -32.85 53.53
CA GLY A 22 -14.47 -33.87 52.50
C GLY A 22 -13.18 -34.42 51.89
N GLN A 23 -12.16 -33.57 51.71
CA GLN A 23 -10.85 -34.02 51.21
C GLN A 23 -10.07 -34.80 52.28
N LEU A 24 -10.07 -34.36 53.54
CA LEU A 24 -9.47 -35.11 54.65
C LEU A 24 -10.14 -36.48 54.83
N LEU A 25 -11.46 -36.57 54.62
CA LEU A 25 -12.19 -37.84 54.67
C LEU A 25 -11.76 -38.80 53.54
N ARG A 26 -11.47 -38.28 52.33
CA ARG A 26 -10.98 -39.08 51.19
C ARG A 26 -9.52 -39.49 51.32
N ASP A 27 -8.65 -38.51 51.58
CA ASP A 27 -7.20 -38.66 51.38
C ASP A 27 -6.41 -38.70 52.70
N GLY A 28 -7.02 -38.29 53.81
CA GLY A 28 -6.35 -38.10 55.10
C GLY A 28 -5.74 -39.37 55.68
N GLY A 29 -6.29 -40.54 55.36
CA GLY A 29 -5.78 -41.83 55.81
C GLY A 29 -4.32 -42.08 55.38
N ALA A 30 -3.93 -41.65 54.18
CA ALA A 30 -2.54 -41.76 53.70
C ALA A 30 -1.54 -40.92 54.53
N TYR A 31 -2.05 -39.92 55.26
CA TYR A 31 -1.27 -39.00 56.09
C TYR A 31 -1.40 -39.31 57.59
N GLY A 32 -2.00 -40.45 57.96
CA GLY A 32 -2.21 -40.83 59.36
C GLY A 32 -3.32 -40.04 60.06
N ILE A 33 -4.25 -39.46 59.30
CA ILE A 33 -5.41 -38.71 59.81
C ILE A 33 -6.64 -39.60 59.74
N ILE A 34 -7.36 -39.71 60.86
CA ILE A 34 -8.62 -40.45 60.98
C ILE A 34 -9.73 -39.43 61.19
N VAL A 35 -10.73 -39.44 60.30
CA VAL A 35 -11.90 -38.55 60.40
C VAL A 35 -13.11 -39.37 60.83
N VAL A 36 -13.72 -38.99 61.95
CA VAL A 36 -14.97 -39.57 62.47
C VAL A 36 -16.08 -38.54 62.29
N VAL A 37 -17.11 -38.89 61.53
CA VAL A 37 -18.26 -38.02 61.25
C VAL A 37 -19.45 -38.55 62.03
N LEU A 38 -20.04 -37.69 62.88
CA LEU A 38 -21.25 -37.99 63.63
C LEU A 38 -22.48 -37.59 62.82
N THR A 39 -23.48 -38.46 62.77
CA THR A 39 -24.76 -38.21 62.11
C THR A 39 -25.86 -38.94 62.85
N ASP A 40 -27.02 -38.30 62.96
CA ASP A 40 -28.22 -38.88 63.57
C ASP A 40 -29.02 -39.77 62.60
N ASP A 41 -28.72 -39.67 61.30
CA ASP A 41 -29.39 -40.44 60.25
C ASP A 41 -28.36 -41.08 59.30
N TRP A 42 -28.59 -42.36 59.02
CA TRP A 42 -27.89 -43.15 58.00
C TRP A 42 -27.88 -42.46 56.64
N ALA A 43 -29.00 -41.85 56.23
CA ALA A 43 -29.14 -41.22 54.92
C ALA A 43 -28.16 -40.05 54.71
N ASN A 44 -27.64 -39.48 55.79
CA ASN A 44 -26.70 -38.36 55.76
C ASN A 44 -25.23 -38.79 55.82
N MET A 45 -24.94 -40.10 55.79
CA MET A 45 -23.56 -40.61 55.81
C MET A 45 -22.80 -40.16 54.55
N PRO A 46 -21.62 -39.52 54.68
CA PRO A 46 -20.81 -39.14 53.53
C PRO A 46 -20.30 -40.35 52.72
N GLU A 47 -20.26 -40.19 51.40
CA GLU A 47 -19.91 -41.26 50.44
C GLU A 47 -18.51 -41.88 50.65
N HIS A 48 -17.58 -41.13 51.23
CA HIS A 48 -16.17 -41.53 51.37
C HIS A 48 -15.81 -42.15 52.73
N CYS A 49 -16.79 -42.45 53.59
CA CYS A 49 -16.54 -43.10 54.86
C CYS A 49 -16.15 -44.58 54.66
N ALA A 50 -14.94 -44.95 55.12
CA ALA A 50 -14.42 -46.32 54.98
C ALA A 50 -15.08 -47.36 55.91
N ALA A 51 -15.74 -46.90 56.97
CA ALA A 51 -16.47 -47.75 57.91
C ALA A 51 -17.63 -46.96 58.53
N MET A 52 -18.66 -47.68 58.97
CA MET A 52 -19.79 -47.15 59.71
C MET A 52 -19.85 -47.80 61.08
N VAL A 53 -20.16 -46.99 62.10
CA VAL A 53 -20.45 -47.43 63.46
C VAL A 53 -21.80 -46.85 63.87
N GLU A 54 -22.78 -47.71 64.17
CA GLU A 54 -24.06 -47.34 64.76
C GLU A 54 -24.02 -47.71 66.25
N VAL A 55 -24.34 -46.77 67.14
CA VAL A 55 -24.35 -47.02 68.59
C VAL A 55 -25.73 -46.67 69.15
N ASP A 56 -26.42 -47.69 69.69
CA ASP A 56 -27.63 -47.52 70.51
C ASP A 56 -27.27 -47.62 72.00
N GLN A 57 -28.22 -47.32 72.91
CA GLN A 57 -28.05 -47.30 74.36
C GLN A 57 -27.56 -48.63 74.98
N ARG A 58 -27.64 -49.74 74.24
CA ARG A 58 -27.29 -51.09 74.73
C ARG A 58 -26.23 -51.81 73.91
N ILE A 59 -26.17 -51.60 72.59
CA ILE A 59 -25.33 -52.37 71.67
C ILE A 59 -24.84 -51.42 70.56
N GLY A 60 -23.58 -51.56 70.18
CA GLY A 60 -23.02 -50.96 68.97
C GLY A 60 -22.87 -51.98 67.85
N ARG A 61 -22.95 -51.53 66.60
CA ARG A 61 -22.74 -52.33 65.39
C ARG A 61 -21.79 -51.58 64.48
N TRP A 62 -20.96 -52.30 63.74
CA TRP A 62 -20.12 -51.67 62.73
C TRP A 62 -19.98 -52.54 61.47
N THR A 63 -19.61 -51.89 60.37
CA THR A 63 -19.27 -52.53 59.09
C THR A 63 -18.22 -51.70 58.35
N ARG A 64 -17.47 -52.33 57.44
CA ARG A 64 -16.63 -51.61 56.49
C ARG A 64 -17.39 -51.34 55.19
N ALA A 65 -16.99 -50.28 54.48
CA ALA A 65 -17.51 -50.00 53.16
C ALA A 65 -17.33 -51.22 52.23
N GLY A 66 -18.41 -51.68 51.60
CA GLY A 66 -18.43 -52.85 50.73
C GLY A 66 -18.76 -54.18 51.42
N GLU A 67 -18.89 -54.22 52.75
CA GLU A 67 -19.35 -55.40 53.49
C GLU A 67 -20.87 -55.37 53.74
N ALA A 68 -21.48 -56.52 53.97
CA ALA A 68 -22.91 -56.62 54.27
C ALA A 68 -23.22 -56.10 55.69
N TRP A 69 -24.24 -55.26 55.82
CA TRP A 69 -24.72 -54.75 57.10
C TRP A 69 -25.64 -55.77 57.80
N PRO A 70 -25.51 -56.03 59.12
CA PRO A 70 -24.45 -55.64 60.07
C PRO A 70 -23.44 -56.79 60.33
N ALA A 71 -22.13 -56.48 60.45
CA ALA A 71 -21.10 -57.54 60.47
C ALA A 71 -20.55 -57.89 61.87
N THR A 72 -20.61 -57.02 62.88
CA THR A 72 -20.22 -57.43 64.26
C THR A 72 -20.86 -56.54 65.34
N PRO A 73 -21.63 -57.10 66.29
CA PRO A 73 -22.09 -56.37 67.47
C PRO A 73 -20.95 -56.21 68.50
N PHE A 74 -20.92 -55.06 69.18
CA PHE A 74 -20.03 -54.81 70.32
C PHE A 74 -20.80 -54.10 71.44
N GLN A 75 -20.28 -54.16 72.66
CA GLN A 75 -20.85 -53.43 73.80
C GLN A 75 -20.10 -52.10 73.95
N PRO A 76 -20.79 -50.94 73.84
CA PRO A 76 -20.12 -49.65 73.99
C PRO A 76 -19.75 -49.41 75.45
N ASP A 77 -18.56 -48.85 75.66
CA ASP A 77 -18.13 -48.39 76.98
C ASP A 77 -19.06 -47.27 77.47
N ARG A 78 -19.49 -47.36 78.73
CA ARG A 78 -20.39 -46.38 79.33
C ARG A 78 -19.60 -45.39 80.17
N LEU A 79 -19.75 -44.12 79.86
CA LEU A 79 -19.29 -43.00 80.68
C LEU A 79 -20.48 -42.34 81.36
N ASP A 80 -20.29 -41.88 82.59
CA ASP A 80 -21.26 -41.04 83.27
C ASP A 80 -21.31 -39.64 82.64
N ARG A 81 -22.37 -38.88 82.93
CA ARG A 81 -22.58 -37.55 82.31
C ARG A 81 -21.39 -36.60 82.56
N SER A 82 -20.80 -36.66 83.75
CA SER A 82 -19.62 -35.87 84.11
C SER A 82 -18.40 -36.26 83.27
N GLY A 83 -18.15 -37.57 83.09
CA GLY A 83 -17.08 -38.08 82.24
C GLY A 83 -17.26 -37.71 80.76
N ILE A 84 -18.49 -37.77 80.24
CA ILE A 84 -18.81 -37.34 78.87
C ILE A 84 -18.48 -35.86 78.68
N GLU A 85 -18.89 -34.99 79.61
CA GLU A 85 -18.66 -33.55 79.50
C GLU A 85 -17.16 -33.19 79.57
N GLN A 86 -16.40 -33.86 80.43
CA GLN A 86 -14.94 -33.71 80.47
C GLN A 86 -14.27 -34.19 79.17
N LEU A 87 -14.70 -35.32 78.63
CA LEU A 87 -14.16 -35.86 77.37
C LEU A 87 -14.48 -34.93 76.19
N ALA A 88 -15.72 -34.46 76.07
CA ALA A 88 -16.13 -33.53 75.02
C ALA A 88 -15.32 -32.22 75.07
N ARG A 89 -15.12 -31.64 76.27
CA ARG A 89 -14.30 -30.43 76.44
C ARG A 89 -12.82 -30.66 76.09
N ARG A 90 -12.27 -31.85 76.37
CA ARG A 90 -10.90 -32.23 76.00
C ARG A 90 -10.73 -32.49 74.50
N LEU A 91 -11.78 -32.97 73.82
CA LEU A 91 -11.79 -33.17 72.37
C LEU A 91 -11.99 -31.86 71.61
N ALA A 92 -12.69 -30.88 72.20
CA ALA A 92 -12.93 -29.55 71.63
C ALA A 92 -11.69 -28.60 71.69
N THR A 93 -10.50 -29.09 71.37
CA THR A 93 -9.24 -28.31 71.40
C THR A 93 -9.01 -27.46 70.16
N ILE A 94 -9.54 -27.89 69.01
CA ILE A 94 -9.54 -27.11 67.77
C ILE A 94 -10.94 -26.55 67.60
N ARG A 95 -11.11 -25.27 67.89
CA ARG A 95 -12.24 -24.53 67.33
C ARG A 95 -11.90 -24.27 65.87
N LEU A 96 -12.74 -24.73 64.95
CA LEU A 96 -12.74 -24.16 63.61
C LEU A 96 -12.97 -22.66 63.84
N ASN A 97 -11.91 -21.86 63.74
CA ASN A 97 -12.08 -20.47 63.37
C ASN A 97 -12.67 -20.56 61.97
N GLU A 98 -14.00 -20.57 61.89
CA GLU A 98 -14.69 -20.05 60.74
C GLU A 98 -14.05 -18.67 60.51
N VAL A 99 -13.08 -18.61 59.61
CA VAL A 99 -12.73 -17.36 58.95
C VAL A 99 -13.99 -17.02 58.15
N GLY A 100 -14.97 -16.41 58.81
CA GLY A 100 -16.26 -16.06 58.24
C GLY A 100 -17.55 -16.51 58.95
N VAL A 101 -17.62 -16.71 60.28
CA VAL A 101 -18.95 -16.58 60.93
C VAL A 101 -19.35 -15.12 60.74
N GLY A 102 -20.36 -14.85 59.90
CA GLY A 102 -20.89 -13.51 59.68
C GLY A 102 -20.41 -12.81 58.41
N GLN A 103 -20.32 -13.50 57.27
CA GLN A 103 -20.44 -12.82 55.98
C GLN A 103 -21.58 -13.45 55.20
N ASN A 104 -22.81 -12.98 55.44
CA ASN A 104 -23.96 -13.23 54.56
C ASN A 104 -23.70 -12.56 53.20
N LEU A 105 -22.76 -13.12 52.43
CA LEU A 105 -22.44 -12.65 51.09
C LEU A 105 -23.59 -13.05 50.17
N PRO A 106 -24.24 -12.09 49.49
CA PRO A 106 -25.32 -12.39 48.57
C PRO A 106 -24.85 -13.34 47.46
N ARG A 107 -25.78 -14.16 46.94
CA ARG A 107 -25.49 -15.04 45.79
C ARG A 107 -25.22 -14.23 44.52
N HIS A 108 -25.92 -13.11 44.37
CA HIS A 108 -25.78 -12.20 43.24
C HIS A 108 -25.89 -10.76 43.72
N VAL A 109 -25.13 -9.87 43.10
CA VAL A 109 -25.19 -8.43 43.30
C VAL A 109 -25.41 -7.80 41.94
N ARG A 110 -26.44 -6.96 41.81
CA ARG A 110 -26.69 -6.21 40.57
C ARG A 110 -25.94 -4.88 40.66
N LEU A 111 -25.18 -4.56 39.62
CA LEU A 111 -24.31 -3.37 39.63
C LEU A 111 -25.10 -2.06 39.69
N LEU A 112 -26.21 -1.97 38.95
CA LEU A 112 -27.02 -0.75 38.93
C LEU A 112 -27.61 -0.40 40.31
N ASP A 113 -27.88 -1.39 41.14
CA ASP A 113 -28.38 -1.15 42.49
C ASP A 113 -27.29 -0.51 43.38
N LEU A 114 -26.01 -0.85 43.16
CA LEU A 114 -24.87 -0.21 43.82
C LEU A 114 -24.57 1.19 43.27
N LEU A 115 -24.98 1.47 42.03
CA LEU A 115 -24.73 2.75 41.34
C LEU A 115 -25.92 3.71 41.38
N ALA A 116 -27.05 3.32 41.98
CA ALA A 116 -28.30 4.07 41.94
C ALA A 116 -28.17 5.52 42.46
N GLU A 117 -27.27 5.77 43.42
CA GLU A 117 -26.98 7.10 43.95
C GLU A 117 -26.23 8.01 42.96
N TYR A 118 -25.44 7.41 42.07
CA TYR A 118 -24.61 8.13 41.09
C TYR A 118 -25.28 8.23 39.72
N PHE A 119 -26.21 7.32 39.45
CA PHE A 119 -26.74 7.03 38.13
C PHE A 119 -28.25 6.79 38.20
N SER A 120 -29.03 7.81 37.84
CA SER A 120 -30.48 7.74 37.82
C SER A 120 -31.05 8.25 36.50
N ALA A 121 -32.21 7.73 36.10
CA ALA A 121 -32.88 8.13 34.86
C ALA A 121 -33.31 9.60 34.82
N ASN A 122 -33.40 10.27 35.97
CA ASN A 122 -33.89 11.64 36.10
C ASN A 122 -32.81 12.70 35.84
N HIS A 123 -31.52 12.31 35.85
CA HIS A 123 -30.41 13.22 35.60
C HIS A 123 -29.72 12.88 34.27
N PRO A 124 -29.58 13.83 33.34
CA PRO A 124 -28.98 13.56 32.03
C PRO A 124 -27.48 13.28 32.10
N VAL A 125 -26.80 13.73 33.17
CA VAL A 125 -25.36 13.54 33.41
C VAL A 125 -25.18 12.97 34.82
N PRO A 126 -24.34 11.92 35.02
CA PRO A 126 -24.05 11.37 36.33
C PRO A 126 -23.64 12.45 37.34
N THR A 127 -24.16 12.36 38.57
CA THR A 127 -23.99 13.40 39.60
C THR A 127 -22.51 13.69 39.88
N ARG A 128 -21.68 12.63 39.98
CA ARG A 128 -20.24 12.75 40.23
C ARG A 128 -19.45 13.49 39.15
N TRP A 129 -19.93 13.52 37.91
CA TRP A 129 -19.25 14.27 36.86
C TRP A 129 -19.40 15.78 37.07
N GLN A 130 -20.49 16.20 37.73
CA GLN A 130 -20.79 17.61 37.98
C GLN A 130 -20.06 18.15 39.22
N GLU A 131 -19.54 17.27 40.08
CA GLU A 131 -18.73 17.63 41.24
C GLU A 131 -17.34 18.10 40.78
N LEU A 132 -16.76 19.11 41.43
CA LEU A 132 -15.41 19.61 41.11
C LEU A 132 -14.35 18.49 41.22
N PRO A 133 -13.38 18.42 40.29
CA PRO A 133 -12.34 17.40 40.33
C PRO A 133 -11.47 17.56 41.59
N THR A 134 -11.34 16.52 42.40
CA THR A 134 -10.38 16.48 43.51
C THR A 134 -8.95 16.27 43.01
N ASN A 135 -7.95 16.70 43.80
CA ASN A 135 -6.52 16.50 43.52
C ASN A 135 -6.13 15.01 43.38
N ALA A 136 -6.86 14.11 44.03
CA ALA A 136 -6.72 12.66 43.90
C ALA A 136 -7.71 12.10 42.87
N TRP A 137 -7.35 10.96 42.25
CA TRP A 137 -8.33 10.12 41.56
C TRP A 137 -9.48 9.83 42.53
N CYS A 138 -10.72 10.20 42.18
CA CYS A 138 -11.83 10.18 43.14
C CYS A 138 -12.15 8.75 43.64
N ALA A 139 -12.71 8.71 44.85
CA ALA A 139 -12.80 7.58 45.79
C ALA A 139 -13.60 6.34 45.34
N ASP A 140 -13.23 5.21 45.97
CA ASP A 140 -14.01 4.00 46.23
C ASP A 140 -15.16 3.72 45.24
N VAL A 141 -14.84 2.95 44.20
CA VAL A 141 -15.79 2.60 43.13
C VAL A 141 -16.44 1.25 43.45
N PRO A 142 -17.78 1.17 43.60
CA PRO A 142 -18.42 -0.07 44.00
C PRO A 142 -18.39 -1.09 42.86
N ILE A 143 -17.80 -2.26 43.12
CA ILE A 143 -17.64 -3.36 42.14
C ILE A 143 -18.26 -4.69 42.64
N GLY A 144 -18.86 -4.70 43.82
CA GLY A 144 -19.44 -5.90 44.42
C GLY A 144 -19.89 -5.68 45.84
N SER A 145 -19.93 -6.78 46.60
CA SER A 145 -20.21 -6.78 48.04
C SER A 145 -19.20 -7.64 48.80
N VAL A 146 -18.94 -7.22 50.03
CA VAL A 146 -18.30 -8.03 51.07
C VAL A 146 -19.38 -8.57 52.01
N GLY A 147 -18.99 -9.26 53.10
CA GLY A 147 -19.93 -9.70 54.13
C GLY A 147 -20.90 -8.63 54.61
N ASP A 148 -22.08 -9.08 55.06
CA ASP A 148 -23.18 -8.24 55.57
C ASP A 148 -23.76 -7.25 54.55
N GLY A 149 -23.55 -7.51 53.25
CA GLY A 149 -24.09 -6.69 52.16
C GLY A 149 -23.39 -5.34 51.97
N LYS A 150 -22.28 -5.08 52.66
CA LYS A 150 -21.50 -3.84 52.48
C LYS A 150 -20.87 -3.81 51.08
N PRO A 151 -20.82 -2.65 50.41
CA PRO A 151 -20.23 -2.55 49.08
C PRO A 151 -18.72 -2.85 49.12
N LEU A 152 -18.26 -3.64 48.15
CA LEU A 152 -16.85 -3.80 47.83
C LEU A 152 -16.44 -2.64 46.92
N HIS A 153 -15.42 -1.88 47.32
CA HIS A 153 -14.89 -0.80 46.52
C HIS A 153 -13.56 -1.15 45.86
N LEU A 154 -13.31 -0.57 44.68
CA LEU A 154 -12.03 -0.55 44.00
C LEU A 154 -11.52 0.89 43.96
N ASN A 155 -10.29 1.10 44.41
CA ASN A 155 -9.66 2.41 44.48
C ASN A 155 -8.28 2.36 43.83
N LEU A 156 -8.16 2.97 42.65
CA LEU A 156 -6.96 2.92 41.81
C LEU A 156 -5.88 3.93 42.21
N ASN A 157 -6.04 4.65 43.33
CA ASN A 157 -4.98 5.51 43.84
C ASN A 157 -3.79 4.68 44.33
N GLU A 158 -2.59 5.21 44.15
CA GLU A 158 -1.34 4.54 44.54
C GLU A 158 -1.25 4.16 46.02
N GLN A 159 -1.85 4.98 46.89
CA GLN A 159 -1.87 4.77 48.34
C GLN A 159 -2.96 3.78 48.81
N GLN A 160 -3.80 3.27 47.89
CA GLN A 160 -4.91 2.37 48.18
C GLN A 160 -4.65 1.01 47.50
N HIS A 161 -5.48 0.59 46.53
CA HIS A 161 -5.24 -0.67 45.82
C HIS A 161 -4.16 -0.55 44.73
N GLY A 162 -3.86 0.66 44.28
CA GLY A 162 -2.83 0.93 43.27
C GLY A 162 -3.34 0.94 41.82
N PRO A 163 -2.50 1.42 40.88
CA PRO A 163 -2.91 1.71 39.50
C PRO A 163 -2.97 0.49 38.57
N HIS A 164 -2.30 -0.61 38.94
CA HIS A 164 -2.22 -1.80 38.11
C HIS A 164 -2.76 -3.02 38.83
N GLY A 165 -3.58 -3.82 38.16
CA GLY A 165 -4.11 -5.05 38.74
C GLY A 165 -4.42 -6.14 37.73
N ILE A 166 -4.69 -7.31 38.27
CA ILE A 166 -4.95 -8.53 37.50
C ILE A 166 -6.21 -9.23 37.97
N ILE A 167 -6.98 -9.72 37.02
CA ILE A 167 -8.14 -10.57 37.20
C ILE A 167 -7.81 -11.94 36.62
N ALA A 168 -7.96 -12.99 37.42
CA ALA A 168 -7.79 -14.35 36.95
C ALA A 168 -9.02 -15.20 37.24
N GLY A 169 -9.40 -16.04 36.27
CA GLY A 169 -10.54 -16.95 36.41
C GLY A 169 -10.70 -17.87 35.22
N THR A 170 -11.17 -19.09 35.49
CA THR A 170 -11.54 -20.06 34.44
C THR A 170 -12.76 -19.60 33.65
N THR A 171 -12.98 -20.19 32.47
CA THR A 171 -14.19 -19.97 31.67
C THR A 171 -15.45 -20.20 32.51
N GLY A 172 -16.39 -19.26 32.43
CA GLY A 172 -17.64 -19.28 33.20
C GLY A 172 -17.52 -18.81 34.66
N ALA A 173 -16.32 -18.52 35.17
CA ALA A 173 -16.15 -18.02 36.55
C ALA A 173 -16.66 -16.57 36.74
N GLY A 174 -16.88 -15.83 35.65
CA GLY A 174 -17.38 -14.46 35.67
C GLY A 174 -16.33 -13.38 35.34
N LYS A 175 -15.21 -13.74 34.71
CA LYS A 175 -14.11 -12.81 34.35
C LYS A 175 -14.59 -11.61 33.51
N SER A 176 -15.26 -11.89 32.38
CA SER A 176 -15.79 -10.85 31.49
C SER A 176 -16.87 -10.00 32.18
N VAL A 177 -17.71 -10.62 33.01
CA VAL A 177 -18.72 -9.91 33.81
C VAL A 177 -18.07 -8.95 34.82
N LEU A 178 -17.00 -9.38 35.48
CA LEU A 178 -16.24 -8.52 36.39
C LEU A 178 -15.57 -7.36 35.66
N LEU A 179 -14.95 -7.60 34.50
CA LEU A 179 -14.39 -6.52 33.67
C LEU A 179 -15.46 -5.50 33.29
N GLN A 180 -16.61 -5.97 32.79
CA GLN A 180 -17.73 -5.12 32.43
C GLN A 180 -18.23 -4.28 33.62
N SER A 181 -18.30 -4.90 34.81
CA SER A 181 -18.70 -4.21 36.03
C SER A 181 -17.70 -3.14 36.47
N ILE A 182 -16.40 -3.43 36.41
CA ILE A 182 -15.35 -2.47 36.74
C ILE A 182 -15.38 -1.28 35.77
N ILE A 183 -15.42 -1.54 34.46
CA ILE A 183 -15.46 -0.49 33.42
C ILE A 183 -16.69 0.40 33.62
N THR A 184 -17.85 -0.22 33.82
CA THR A 184 -19.12 0.50 34.02
C THR A 184 -19.09 1.35 35.28
N ALA A 185 -18.69 0.79 36.41
CA ALA A 185 -18.64 1.51 37.68
C ALA A 185 -17.66 2.69 37.61
N LEU A 186 -16.51 2.51 36.96
CA LEU A 186 -15.53 3.57 36.74
C LEU A 186 -16.07 4.69 35.84
N ALA A 187 -16.70 4.35 34.70
CA ALA A 187 -17.25 5.33 33.77
C ALA A 187 -18.43 6.12 34.38
N VAL A 188 -19.28 5.47 35.17
CA VAL A 188 -20.37 6.15 35.89
C VAL A 188 -19.83 7.13 36.92
N THR A 189 -18.76 6.76 37.62
CA THR A 189 -18.20 7.58 38.71
C THR A 189 -17.22 8.65 38.24
N HIS A 190 -16.65 8.52 37.04
CA HIS A 190 -15.64 9.43 36.50
C HIS A 190 -16.04 9.90 35.10
N GLY A 191 -16.09 11.21 34.89
CA GLY A 191 -16.36 11.77 33.55
C GLY A 191 -15.23 11.49 32.56
N PRO A 192 -15.48 11.65 31.24
CA PRO A 192 -14.47 11.48 30.20
C PRO A 192 -13.32 12.50 30.26
N ASP A 193 -13.48 13.58 31.03
CA ASP A 193 -12.44 14.54 31.42
C ASP A 193 -11.46 13.97 32.46
N ARG A 194 -11.85 12.89 33.16
CA ARG A 194 -11.09 12.25 34.25
C ARG A 194 -10.63 10.86 33.88
N LEU A 195 -11.43 10.07 33.17
CA LEU A 195 -11.10 8.69 32.79
C LEU A 195 -11.16 8.49 31.28
N ASN A 196 -10.05 8.03 30.71
CA ASN A 196 -9.98 7.49 29.35
C ASN A 196 -9.74 5.98 29.40
N LEU A 197 -10.38 5.25 28.49
CA LEU A 197 -10.24 3.81 28.32
C LEU A 197 -9.49 3.50 27.02
N LEU A 198 -8.53 2.58 27.10
CA LEU A 198 -7.94 1.90 25.94
C LEU A 198 -8.21 0.41 26.09
N LEU A 199 -9.06 -0.11 25.21
CA LEU A 199 -9.55 -1.48 25.26
C LEU A 199 -8.71 -2.34 24.30
N ILE A 200 -8.17 -3.45 24.78
CA ILE A 200 -7.37 -4.38 23.97
C ILE A 200 -7.95 -5.79 24.18
N ASP A 201 -8.43 -6.37 23.10
CA ASP A 201 -9.00 -7.71 23.04
C ASP A 201 -8.27 -8.55 21.99
N PHE A 202 -7.96 -9.80 22.32
CA PHE A 202 -7.22 -10.70 21.44
C PHE A 202 -8.12 -11.50 20.49
N LYS A 203 -9.35 -11.88 20.88
CA LYS A 203 -10.28 -12.62 20.01
C LYS A 203 -11.74 -12.18 20.14
N GLY A 204 -12.27 -11.59 19.08
CA GLY A 204 -13.72 -11.56 18.83
C GLY A 204 -14.54 -10.57 19.67
N GLY A 205 -13.91 -9.73 20.50
CA GLY A 205 -14.48 -8.45 20.93
C GLY A 205 -15.65 -8.51 21.91
N ALA A 206 -16.28 -9.65 22.16
CA ALA A 206 -17.64 -9.69 22.69
C ALA A 206 -17.76 -9.06 24.10
N ALA A 207 -16.73 -9.16 24.94
CA ALA A 207 -16.76 -8.62 26.29
C ALA A 207 -16.56 -7.10 26.33
N LEU A 208 -15.67 -6.57 25.48
CA LEU A 208 -15.24 -5.16 25.50
C LEU A 208 -15.88 -4.28 24.42
N ALA A 209 -16.31 -4.85 23.29
CA ALA A 209 -16.92 -4.14 22.16
C ALA A 209 -18.11 -3.23 22.55
N PRO A 210 -18.99 -3.59 23.51
CA PRO A 210 -20.07 -2.70 23.93
C PRO A 210 -19.61 -1.35 24.48
N PHE A 211 -18.36 -1.25 24.95
CA PHE A 211 -17.76 -0.02 25.49
C PHE A 211 -17.04 0.82 24.43
N ALA A 212 -16.83 0.31 23.21
CA ALA A 212 -16.18 1.05 22.12
C ALA A 212 -16.82 2.43 21.81
N PRO A 213 -18.17 2.59 21.80
CA PRO A 213 -18.80 3.89 21.52
C PRO A 213 -18.90 4.82 22.72
N TRP A 214 -18.39 4.42 23.90
CA TRP A 214 -18.50 5.24 25.12
C TRP A 214 -17.62 6.50 25.01
N PRO A 215 -18.05 7.62 25.62
CA PRO A 215 -17.31 8.89 25.56
C PRO A 215 -15.93 8.82 26.23
N HIS A 216 -15.71 7.86 27.12
CA HIS A 216 -14.41 7.59 27.77
C HIS A 216 -13.45 6.81 26.87
N THR A 217 -13.93 6.12 25.84
CA THR A 217 -13.11 5.20 25.07
C THR A 217 -12.30 5.94 24.02
N THR A 218 -10.98 5.93 24.20
CA THR A 218 -10.00 6.57 23.31
C THR A 218 -9.37 5.61 22.30
N GLY A 219 -9.71 4.33 22.40
CA GLY A 219 -9.25 3.30 21.49
C GLY A 219 -9.82 1.92 21.81
N PHE A 220 -10.12 1.16 20.77
CA PHE A 220 -10.44 -0.26 20.85
C PHE A 220 -9.59 -1.02 19.83
N ILE A 221 -8.77 -1.93 20.34
CA ILE A 221 -7.85 -2.75 19.58
C ILE A 221 -8.36 -4.19 19.64
N THR A 222 -8.68 -4.75 18.48
CA THR A 222 -9.10 -6.15 18.33
C THR A 222 -8.17 -6.88 17.38
N ASP A 223 -8.22 -8.21 17.40
CA ASP A 223 -7.53 -9.09 16.45
C ASP A 223 -6.04 -8.76 16.34
N LEU A 224 -5.40 -8.67 17.51
CA LEU A 224 -4.04 -8.19 17.65
C LEU A 224 -3.04 -9.19 17.06
N ASP A 225 -2.60 -8.91 15.83
CA ASP A 225 -1.46 -9.57 15.18
C ASP A 225 -0.15 -8.80 15.45
N GLY A 226 0.99 -9.34 14.98
CA GLY A 226 2.30 -8.67 15.19
C GLY A 226 2.37 -7.24 14.62
N ARG A 227 1.59 -6.93 13.57
CA ARG A 227 1.54 -5.62 12.93
C ARG A 227 0.73 -4.63 13.77
N MET A 228 -0.48 -5.02 14.18
CA MET A 228 -1.33 -4.27 15.09
C MET A 228 -0.68 -4.08 16.46
N ALA A 229 0.05 -5.08 16.95
CA ALA A 229 0.85 -4.98 18.17
C ALA A 229 1.90 -3.86 18.08
N THR A 230 2.70 -3.85 17.01
CA THR A 230 3.73 -2.84 16.78
C THR A 230 3.11 -1.44 16.69
N ARG A 231 2.00 -1.33 15.96
CA ARG A 231 1.20 -0.12 15.83
C ARG A 231 0.66 0.38 17.18
N ALA A 232 0.15 -0.52 18.01
CA ALA A 232 -0.43 -0.21 19.31
C ALA A 232 0.64 0.33 20.28
N ILE A 233 1.83 -0.28 20.31
CA ILE A 233 2.94 0.24 21.12
C ILE A 233 3.36 1.64 20.67
N ALA A 234 3.44 1.89 19.35
CA ALA A 234 3.77 3.21 18.84
C ALA A 234 2.74 4.27 19.29
N ALA A 235 1.44 3.95 19.22
CA ALA A 235 0.36 4.82 19.68
C ALA A 235 0.39 5.08 21.20
N ILE A 236 0.55 4.04 22.03
CA ILE A 236 0.63 4.20 23.49
C ILE A 236 1.88 4.99 23.89
N THR A 237 3.01 4.73 23.22
CA THR A 237 4.26 5.47 23.46
C THR A 237 4.12 6.94 23.08
N SER A 238 3.41 7.24 21.98
CA SER A 238 3.08 8.62 21.59
C SER A 238 2.27 9.33 22.67
N GLU A 239 1.24 8.67 23.21
CA GLU A 239 0.42 9.23 24.28
C GLU A 239 1.26 9.52 25.54
N LEU A 240 2.20 8.66 25.92
CA LEU A 240 3.12 8.96 27.03
C LEU A 240 3.97 10.20 26.75
N ARG A 241 4.48 10.37 25.53
CA ARG A 241 5.25 11.57 25.14
C ARG A 241 4.38 12.82 25.16
N ARG A 242 3.12 12.74 24.70
CA ARG A 242 2.16 13.84 24.76
C ARG A 242 1.91 14.28 26.20
N ARG A 243 1.67 13.32 27.11
CA ARG A 243 1.50 13.57 28.55
C ARG A 243 2.71 14.26 29.17
N LYS A 244 3.92 13.74 28.94
CA LYS A 244 5.17 14.37 29.40
C LYS A 244 5.33 15.80 28.87
N THR A 245 4.98 16.02 27.61
CA THR A 245 5.06 17.34 26.98
C THR A 245 4.09 18.31 27.64
N MET A 246 2.84 17.93 27.91
CA MET A 246 1.87 18.79 28.62
C MET A 246 2.35 19.19 30.01
N LEU A 247 2.89 18.25 30.80
CA LEU A 247 3.46 18.57 32.13
C LEU A 247 4.62 19.56 32.01
N ARG A 248 5.53 19.33 31.05
CA ARG A 248 6.67 20.21 30.80
C ARG A 248 6.22 21.61 30.35
N THR A 249 5.26 21.71 29.44
CA THR A 249 4.74 23.00 28.96
C THR A 249 4.14 23.82 30.09
N VAL A 250 3.43 23.20 31.04
CA VAL A 250 2.91 23.89 32.23
C VAL A 250 4.05 24.36 33.13
N THR A 251 5.06 23.51 33.37
CA THR A 251 6.25 23.89 34.14
C THR A 251 6.96 25.10 33.55
N GLU A 252 7.18 25.10 32.23
CA GLU A 252 7.86 26.18 31.50
C GLU A 252 7.02 27.46 31.45
N SER A 253 5.72 27.35 31.21
CA SER A 253 4.83 28.51 31.03
C SER A 253 4.53 29.24 32.33
N TYR A 254 4.43 28.51 33.45
CA TYR A 254 4.00 29.06 34.74
C TYR A 254 5.10 29.08 35.81
N GLY A 255 6.29 28.55 35.53
CA GLY A 255 7.42 28.52 36.47
C GLY A 255 7.15 27.69 37.73
N VAL A 256 6.27 26.69 37.63
CA VAL A 256 5.85 25.80 38.73
C VAL A 256 6.36 24.40 38.48
N HIS A 257 6.75 23.69 39.53
CA HIS A 257 7.27 22.33 39.39
C HIS A 257 6.12 21.32 39.25
N VAL A 258 6.07 20.60 38.12
CA VAL A 258 5.05 19.56 37.85
C VAL A 258 5.75 18.26 37.46
N GLU A 259 5.69 17.24 38.33
CA GLU A 259 6.35 15.94 38.08
C GLU A 259 5.37 14.85 37.69
N ASN A 260 4.14 14.93 38.19
CA ASN A 260 3.13 13.89 38.02
C ASN A 260 1.76 14.48 37.65
N ILE A 261 0.83 13.60 37.27
CA ILE A 261 -0.52 14.01 36.87
C ILE A 261 -1.35 14.63 38.00
N ALA A 262 -1.08 14.29 39.27
CA ALA A 262 -1.76 14.88 40.41
C ALA A 262 -1.36 16.35 40.60
N ASP A 263 -0.07 16.67 40.43
CA ASP A 263 0.44 18.04 40.44
C ASP A 263 -0.25 18.87 39.35
N TYR A 264 -0.36 18.33 38.13
CA TYR A 264 -1.05 19.00 37.01
C TYR A 264 -2.51 19.31 37.34
N ARG A 265 -3.23 18.35 37.92
CA ARG A 265 -4.64 18.53 38.27
C ARG A 265 -4.85 19.54 39.40
N ALA A 266 -3.97 19.54 40.40
CA ALA A 266 -4.01 20.53 41.48
C ALA A 266 -3.84 21.98 40.97
N LEU A 267 -3.23 22.14 39.79
CA LEU A 267 -3.03 23.43 39.14
C LEU A 267 -4.13 23.80 38.14
N ALA A 268 -5.01 22.86 37.77
CA ALA A 268 -6.01 23.06 36.73
C ALA A 268 -6.99 24.19 37.07
N ASP A 269 -7.41 24.29 38.34
CA ASP A 269 -8.29 25.36 38.83
C ASP A 269 -7.63 26.75 38.82
N LYS A 270 -6.30 26.79 38.95
CA LYS A 270 -5.53 28.04 39.05
C LYS A 270 -5.17 28.63 37.68
N TYR A 271 -4.89 27.77 36.70
CA TYR A 271 -4.33 28.18 35.41
C TYR A 271 -5.20 27.79 34.21
N THR A 272 -6.44 27.33 34.44
CA THR A 272 -7.40 26.95 33.39
C THR A 272 -6.77 25.98 32.37
N LEU A 273 -6.23 24.88 32.89
CA LEU A 273 -5.52 23.88 32.09
C LEU A 273 -6.49 22.96 31.35
N GLU A 274 -6.10 22.45 30.18
CA GLU A 274 -6.88 21.42 29.50
C GLU A 274 -7.00 20.14 30.35
N PRO A 275 -8.16 19.46 30.36
CA PRO A 275 -8.33 18.19 31.06
C PRO A 275 -7.28 17.15 30.67
N LEU A 276 -6.71 16.50 31.69
CA LEU A 276 -5.77 15.39 31.53
C LEU A 276 -6.31 14.13 32.24
N PRO A 277 -7.10 13.28 31.56
CA PRO A 277 -7.67 12.06 32.13
C PRO A 277 -6.60 11.00 32.46
N ASN A 278 -6.81 10.15 33.47
CA ASN A 278 -6.02 8.92 33.58
C ASN A 278 -6.42 7.98 32.46
N LEU A 279 -5.44 7.23 31.97
CA LEU A 279 -5.64 6.23 30.95
C LEU A 279 -5.68 4.85 31.60
N LEU A 280 -6.82 4.18 31.58
CA LEU A 280 -6.93 2.77 31.97
C LEU A 280 -6.82 1.88 30.72
N ILE A 281 -5.71 1.15 30.62
CA ILE A 281 -5.50 0.14 29.58
C ILE A 281 -6.08 -1.19 30.10
N ILE A 282 -7.06 -1.73 29.39
CA ILE A 282 -7.69 -3.01 29.74
C ILE A 282 -7.28 -4.06 28.71
N LEU A 283 -6.69 -5.15 29.19
CA LEU A 283 -6.30 -6.31 28.39
C LEU A 283 -7.21 -7.49 28.73
N ASP A 284 -8.06 -7.94 27.81
CA ASP A 284 -8.69 -9.26 27.93
C ASP A 284 -7.83 -10.33 27.25
N GLU A 285 -8.02 -11.59 27.68
CA GLU A 285 -7.33 -12.76 27.13
C GLU A 285 -5.80 -12.64 27.07
N PHE A 286 -5.22 -12.11 28.16
CA PHE A 286 -3.79 -11.87 28.26
C PHE A 286 -2.93 -13.11 28.00
N ASP A 287 -3.44 -14.31 28.34
CA ASP A 287 -2.74 -15.56 28.10
C ASP A 287 -2.57 -15.90 26.61
N GLU A 288 -3.50 -15.49 25.75
CA GLU A 288 -3.36 -15.65 24.31
C GLU A 288 -2.40 -14.61 23.73
N MET A 289 -2.53 -13.36 24.19
CA MET A 289 -1.67 -12.27 23.76
C MET A 289 -0.19 -12.50 24.13
N ALA A 290 0.08 -12.99 25.34
CA ALA A 290 1.45 -13.31 25.78
C ALA A 290 2.08 -14.45 24.97
N ARG A 291 1.27 -15.37 24.44
CA ARG A 291 1.74 -16.47 23.57
C ARG A 291 1.99 -16.00 22.14
N SER A 292 1.08 -15.20 21.59
CA SER A 292 1.12 -14.80 20.17
C SER A 292 1.99 -13.57 19.91
N CYS A 293 2.13 -12.69 20.90
CA CYS A 293 2.85 -11.41 20.78
C CYS A 293 3.68 -11.11 22.06
N PRO A 294 4.70 -11.92 22.40
CA PRO A 294 5.49 -11.74 23.63
C PRO A 294 6.26 -10.40 23.67
N ASP A 295 6.72 -9.92 22.53
CA ASP A 295 7.42 -8.63 22.41
C ASP A 295 6.50 -7.45 22.74
N PHE A 296 5.22 -7.54 22.36
CA PHE A 296 4.20 -6.56 22.70
C PHE A 296 4.01 -6.45 24.20
N VAL A 297 3.83 -7.59 24.88
CA VAL A 297 3.66 -7.63 26.34
C VAL A 297 4.86 -7.01 27.04
N SER A 298 6.07 -7.38 26.60
CA SER A 298 7.32 -6.83 27.16
C SER A 298 7.41 -5.31 26.96
N ALA A 299 7.08 -4.82 25.77
CA ALA A 299 7.05 -3.38 25.48
C ALA A 299 5.98 -2.64 26.31
N LEU A 300 4.78 -3.21 26.42
CA LEU A 300 3.68 -2.63 27.18
C LEU A 300 4.01 -2.48 28.66
N VAL A 301 4.61 -3.51 29.29
CA VAL A 301 5.03 -3.46 30.69
C VAL A 301 6.05 -2.35 30.94
N ARG A 302 7.03 -2.18 30.03
CA ARG A 302 8.02 -1.09 30.11
C ARG A 302 7.38 0.29 29.99
N VAL A 303 6.44 0.43 29.07
CA VAL A 303 5.66 1.67 28.84
C VAL A 303 4.82 2.00 30.08
N VAL A 304 4.11 1.02 30.63
CA VAL A 304 3.27 1.19 31.83
C VAL A 304 4.09 1.55 33.06
N LYS A 305 5.26 0.91 33.25
CA LYS A 305 6.19 1.23 34.34
C LYS A 305 6.62 2.71 34.32
N GLN A 306 6.87 3.27 33.13
CA GLN A 306 7.18 4.70 32.97
C GLN A 306 5.93 5.59 33.03
N GLY A 307 4.76 5.03 32.74
CA GLY A 307 3.47 5.74 32.64
C GLY A 307 2.76 5.98 33.96
N ARG A 308 3.20 5.34 35.06
CA ARG A 308 2.58 5.46 36.39
C ARG A 308 2.42 6.92 36.85
N SER A 309 3.49 7.72 36.83
CA SER A 309 3.42 9.15 37.22
C SER A 309 2.61 10.01 36.24
N LEU A 310 2.35 9.49 35.03
CA LEU A 310 1.56 10.14 33.98
C LEU A 310 0.08 9.73 34.02
N GLY A 311 -0.34 8.98 35.05
CA GLY A 311 -1.71 8.50 35.20
C GLY A 311 -2.10 7.40 34.23
N VAL A 312 -1.16 6.54 33.83
CA VAL A 312 -1.45 5.33 33.04
C VAL A 312 -1.60 4.14 33.96
N HIS A 313 -2.76 3.48 33.89
CA HIS A 313 -3.21 2.38 34.72
C HIS A 313 -3.38 1.13 33.84
N LEU A 314 -3.25 -0.05 34.43
CA LEU A 314 -3.28 -1.33 33.69
C LEU A 314 -4.17 -2.34 34.38
N LEU A 315 -5.14 -2.89 33.67
CA LEU A 315 -5.97 -3.99 34.15
C LEU A 315 -5.84 -5.19 33.21
N ILE A 316 -5.29 -6.28 33.73
CA ILE A 316 -5.04 -7.51 32.97
C ILE A 316 -6.08 -8.56 33.33
N ALA A 317 -6.66 -9.24 32.34
CA ALA A 317 -7.53 -10.39 32.53
C ALA A 317 -6.94 -11.65 31.88
N THR A 318 -6.76 -12.71 32.68
CA THR A 318 -6.13 -13.98 32.24
C THR A 318 -6.90 -15.20 32.76
N GLN A 319 -6.77 -16.33 32.07
CA GLN A 319 -7.29 -17.61 32.57
C GLN A 319 -6.23 -18.41 33.35
N GLN A 320 -4.95 -18.24 33.03
CA GLN A 320 -3.84 -19.09 33.51
C GLN A 320 -2.69 -18.22 34.07
N PRO A 321 -2.88 -17.55 35.22
CA PRO A 321 -1.92 -16.59 35.75
C PRO A 321 -0.52 -17.18 35.96
N ALA A 322 -0.38 -18.41 36.46
CA ALA A 322 0.93 -19.02 36.73
C ALA A 322 1.77 -19.22 35.47
N ARG A 323 1.13 -19.31 34.29
CA ARG A 323 1.81 -19.56 33.02
C ARG A 323 2.32 -18.28 32.34
N VAL A 324 1.62 -17.17 32.52
CA VAL A 324 1.80 -15.95 31.69
C VAL A 324 2.30 -14.74 32.48
N VAL A 325 2.18 -14.75 33.80
CA VAL A 325 2.64 -13.66 34.65
C VAL A 325 4.11 -13.91 35.01
N SER A 326 5.00 -13.14 34.38
CA SER A 326 6.42 -13.13 34.77
C SER A 326 6.65 -12.31 36.04
N ASP A 327 7.80 -12.51 36.69
CA ASP A 327 8.26 -11.72 37.82
C ASP A 327 8.26 -10.21 37.53
N GLU A 328 8.60 -9.84 36.28
CA GLU A 328 8.58 -8.45 35.82
C GLU A 328 7.16 -7.88 35.86
N ILE A 329 6.17 -8.58 35.30
CA ILE A 329 4.76 -8.17 35.33
C ILE A 329 4.25 -8.12 36.78
N ARG A 330 4.50 -9.18 37.54
CA ARG A 330 4.07 -9.30 38.95
C ARG A 330 4.57 -8.15 39.81
N SER A 331 5.79 -7.68 39.58
CA SER A 331 6.36 -6.53 40.30
C SER A 331 5.63 -5.20 40.06
N GLN A 332 4.86 -5.09 38.97
CA GLN A 332 4.09 -3.90 38.63
C GLN A 332 2.64 -3.97 39.16
N LEU A 333 2.11 -5.16 39.43
CA LEU A 333 0.72 -5.37 39.85
C LEU A 333 0.55 -5.10 41.35
N SER A 334 -0.46 -4.30 41.71
CA SER A 334 -0.74 -3.85 43.07
C SER A 334 -1.93 -4.59 43.73
N TYR A 335 -2.90 -5.02 42.91
CA TYR A 335 -4.07 -5.77 43.38
C TYR A 335 -4.40 -6.96 42.47
N PHE A 336 -4.97 -8.00 43.08
CA PHE A 336 -5.22 -9.30 42.47
C PHE A 336 -6.65 -9.72 42.78
N ILE A 337 -7.46 -9.98 41.75
CA ILE A 337 -8.82 -10.50 41.90
C ILE A 337 -8.86 -11.91 41.30
N ALA A 338 -8.93 -12.91 42.17
CA ALA A 338 -9.01 -14.30 41.79
C ALA A 338 -10.45 -14.79 41.90
N LEU A 339 -11.10 -14.98 40.74
CA LEU A 339 -12.32 -15.78 40.61
C LEU A 339 -11.97 -17.26 40.76
N ARG A 340 -12.92 -18.16 40.48
CA ARG A 340 -12.64 -19.60 40.47
C ARG A 340 -11.52 -19.95 39.48
N LEU A 341 -10.41 -20.46 40.01
CA LEU A 341 -9.23 -20.89 39.25
C LEU A 341 -9.21 -22.40 39.03
N GLY A 342 -8.49 -22.85 38.00
CA GLY A 342 -8.46 -24.26 37.61
C GLY A 342 -7.50 -25.11 38.45
N SER A 343 -6.53 -24.48 39.11
CA SER A 343 -5.51 -25.17 39.88
C SER A 343 -5.12 -24.41 41.15
N SER A 344 -4.64 -25.14 42.15
CA SER A 344 -4.06 -24.56 43.37
C SER A 344 -2.77 -23.77 43.09
N GLU A 345 -2.08 -24.05 41.99
CA GLU A 345 -0.89 -23.32 41.54
C GLU A 345 -1.26 -21.92 41.03
N ASP A 346 -2.25 -21.82 40.15
CA ASP A 346 -2.79 -20.53 39.70
C ASP A 346 -3.29 -19.68 40.88
N SER A 347 -3.94 -20.34 41.85
CA SER A 347 -4.39 -19.65 43.06
C SER A 347 -3.23 -19.16 43.92
N ARG A 348 -2.15 -19.93 44.05
CA ARG A 348 -0.94 -19.49 44.76
C ARG A 348 -0.25 -18.33 44.05
N GLU A 349 -0.22 -18.32 42.72
CA GLU A 349 0.32 -17.19 41.97
C GLU A 349 -0.46 -15.90 42.25
N MET A 350 -1.79 -15.99 42.30
CA MET A 350 -2.65 -14.82 42.52
C MET A 350 -2.74 -14.38 43.99
N LEU A 351 -2.88 -15.33 44.92
CA LEU A 351 -3.29 -15.08 46.31
C LEU A 351 -2.25 -15.50 47.35
N GLN A 352 -1.15 -16.16 46.94
CA GLN A 352 -0.20 -16.84 47.83
C GLN A 352 -0.84 -17.98 48.66
N ARG A 353 -2.05 -18.41 48.29
CA ARG A 353 -2.86 -19.46 48.93
C ARG A 353 -3.69 -20.21 47.90
N PRO A 354 -4.10 -21.47 48.15
CA PRO A 354 -4.83 -22.28 47.17
C PRO A 354 -6.35 -22.02 47.12
N ASP A 355 -6.86 -21.11 47.95
CA ASP A 355 -8.29 -20.94 48.26
C ASP A 355 -9.18 -20.67 47.03
N ALA A 356 -8.71 -19.93 46.02
CA ALA A 356 -9.50 -19.62 44.82
C ALA A 356 -9.76 -20.82 43.90
N ALA A 357 -8.93 -21.87 43.99
CA ALA A 357 -9.15 -23.12 43.26
C ALA A 357 -10.39 -23.89 43.75
N PHE A 358 -10.80 -23.63 44.99
CA PHE A 358 -11.92 -24.31 45.65
C PHE A 358 -13.21 -23.49 45.67
N LEU A 359 -13.25 -22.34 44.99
CA LEU A 359 -14.47 -21.56 44.87
C LEU A 359 -15.58 -22.35 44.15
N PRO A 360 -16.83 -22.33 44.64
CA PRO A 360 -17.89 -23.19 44.13
C PRO A 360 -18.30 -22.81 42.69
N PRO A 361 -18.41 -23.78 41.76
CA PRO A 361 -18.81 -23.55 40.37
C PRO A 361 -20.18 -22.88 40.22
N GLN A 362 -21.10 -23.16 41.16
CA GLN A 362 -22.49 -22.71 41.08
C GLN A 362 -22.66 -21.23 41.46
N LEU A 363 -21.60 -20.56 41.94
CA LEU A 363 -21.62 -19.15 42.34
C LEU A 363 -20.65 -18.33 41.48
N PRO A 364 -20.97 -18.07 40.19
CA PRO A 364 -20.16 -17.20 39.36
C PRO A 364 -20.06 -15.79 39.96
N GLY A 365 -18.87 -15.19 39.83
CA GLY A 365 -18.56 -13.90 40.44
C GLY A 365 -18.15 -13.97 41.92
N ARG A 366 -18.15 -15.15 42.55
CA ARG A 366 -17.45 -15.35 43.82
C ARG A 366 -15.95 -15.22 43.57
N ALA A 367 -15.28 -14.38 44.35
CA ALA A 367 -13.87 -14.09 44.16
C ALA A 367 -13.14 -13.88 45.50
N TYR A 368 -11.82 -13.98 45.47
CA TYR A 368 -10.96 -13.37 46.47
C TYR A 368 -10.31 -12.12 45.88
N MET A 369 -10.33 -11.02 46.62
CA MET A 369 -9.57 -9.82 46.29
C MET A 369 -8.40 -9.69 47.26
N ARG A 370 -7.18 -9.58 46.72
CA ARG A 370 -5.95 -9.36 47.48
C ARG A 370 -5.35 -8.02 47.10
N SER A 371 -5.05 -7.21 48.10
CA SER A 371 -4.22 -6.00 48.00
C SER A 371 -3.26 -6.00 49.18
N GLY A 372 -1.96 -5.90 48.91
CA GLY A 372 -0.93 -6.21 49.91
C GLY A 372 -0.96 -7.69 50.34
N SER A 373 -0.97 -7.93 51.65
CA SER A 373 -0.95 -9.27 52.27
C SER A 373 -2.33 -9.83 52.61
N GLU A 374 -3.38 -9.01 52.61
CA GLU A 374 -4.73 -9.45 52.97
C GLU A 374 -5.52 -9.93 51.73
N ALA A 375 -6.07 -11.13 51.82
CA ALA A 375 -7.04 -11.66 50.85
C ALA A 375 -8.42 -11.71 51.49
N ARG A 376 -9.43 -11.16 50.81
CA ARG A 376 -10.82 -11.07 51.30
C ARG A 376 -11.76 -11.78 50.33
N LEU A 377 -12.69 -12.58 50.86
CA LEU A 377 -13.74 -13.23 50.07
C LEU A 377 -14.83 -12.21 49.73
N VAL A 378 -15.23 -12.16 48.46
CA VAL A 378 -16.17 -11.16 47.94
C VAL A 378 -17.13 -11.75 46.92
N GLN A 379 -18.26 -11.08 46.71
CA GLN A 379 -19.15 -11.35 45.58
C GLN A 379 -19.12 -10.15 44.65
N VAL A 380 -18.65 -10.35 43.42
CA VAL A 380 -18.61 -9.26 42.43
C VAL A 380 -20.00 -8.96 41.88
N ALA A 381 -20.23 -7.69 41.55
CA ALA A 381 -21.45 -7.24 40.92
C ALA A 381 -21.49 -7.65 39.45
N ARG A 382 -22.71 -7.78 38.91
CA ARG A 382 -22.96 -8.05 37.50
C ARG A 382 -24.00 -7.10 36.92
N LEU A 383 -23.86 -6.81 35.65
CA LEU A 383 -24.94 -6.28 34.82
C LEU A 383 -25.90 -7.42 34.49
N THR A 384 -27.21 -7.16 34.53
CA THR A 384 -28.25 -8.18 34.33
C THR A 384 -29.13 -7.84 33.14
N THR A 385 -29.74 -8.86 32.54
CA THR A 385 -30.83 -8.69 31.60
C THR A 385 -32.14 -8.87 32.36
N GLN A 386 -33.01 -7.87 32.30
CA GLN A 386 -34.31 -7.89 32.96
C GLN A 386 -35.30 -8.82 32.25
N ALA A 387 -36.38 -9.19 32.95
CA ALA A 387 -37.42 -10.09 32.41
C ALA A 387 -38.16 -9.53 31.18
N ASN A 388 -38.12 -8.21 30.97
CA ASN A 388 -38.67 -7.52 29.80
C ASN A 388 -37.72 -7.54 28.58
N GLY A 389 -36.57 -8.23 28.68
CA GLY A 389 -35.55 -8.31 27.62
C GLY A 389 -34.56 -7.13 27.60
N GLN A 390 -34.72 -6.12 28.45
CA GLN A 390 -33.79 -4.98 28.50
C GLN A 390 -32.49 -5.36 29.22
N SER A 391 -31.36 -5.10 28.58
CA SER A 391 -30.03 -5.27 29.18
C SER A 391 -29.63 -4.04 29.99
N ASP A 392 -29.13 -4.25 31.21
CA ASP A 392 -28.53 -3.18 32.03
C ASP A 392 -27.39 -2.50 31.27
N LEU A 393 -26.57 -3.26 30.53
CA LEU A 393 -25.44 -2.73 29.77
C LEU A 393 -25.89 -1.83 28.60
N GLU A 394 -26.95 -2.20 27.89
CA GLU A 394 -27.51 -1.39 26.81
C GLU A 394 -28.11 -0.08 27.35
N THR A 395 -28.78 -0.17 28.50
CA THR A 395 -29.39 0.97 29.18
C THR A 395 -28.30 1.96 29.62
N VAL A 396 -27.26 1.47 30.29
CA VAL A 396 -26.11 2.26 30.71
C VAL A 396 -25.40 2.87 29.52
N THR A 397 -25.15 2.09 28.47
CA THR A 397 -24.45 2.57 27.26
C THR A 397 -25.19 3.76 26.65
N ARG A 398 -26.50 3.62 26.43
CA ARG A 398 -27.33 4.70 25.85
C ARG A 398 -27.27 5.96 26.72
N GLN A 399 -27.42 5.80 28.03
CA GLN A 399 -27.41 6.92 28.98
C GLN A 399 -26.04 7.59 29.08
N LEU A 400 -24.94 6.82 29.17
CA LEU A 400 -23.58 7.36 29.25
C LEU A 400 -23.14 8.04 27.96
N CYS A 401 -23.50 7.53 26.78
CA CYS A 401 -23.22 8.20 25.51
C CYS A 401 -23.93 9.56 25.43
N ASN A 402 -25.22 9.61 25.80
CA ASN A 402 -25.98 10.86 25.83
C ASN A 402 -25.41 11.84 26.87
N ALA A 403 -25.14 11.37 28.09
CA ALA A 403 -24.53 12.15 29.16
C ALA A 403 -23.16 12.71 28.76
N GLY A 404 -22.32 11.88 28.15
CA GLY A 404 -20.98 12.24 27.69
C GLY A 404 -21.01 13.33 26.66
N GLN A 405 -21.92 13.26 25.69
CA GLN A 405 -22.06 14.30 24.67
C GLN A 405 -22.45 15.64 25.29
N VAL A 406 -23.43 15.65 26.21
CA VAL A 406 -23.86 16.86 26.91
C VAL A 406 -22.71 17.44 27.75
N TYR A 407 -22.01 16.57 28.49
CA TYR A 407 -20.92 16.97 29.39
C TYR A 407 -19.69 17.50 28.64
N LEU A 408 -19.23 16.80 27.59
CA LEU A 408 -18.09 17.24 26.77
C LEU A 408 -18.38 18.54 26.00
N ASN A 409 -19.62 18.72 25.51
CA ASN A 409 -20.04 19.98 24.91
C ASN A 409 -20.00 21.15 25.89
N ALA A 410 -20.43 20.92 27.15
CA ALA A 410 -20.36 21.94 28.20
C ALA A 410 -18.92 22.32 28.55
N LEU A 411 -17.98 21.37 28.47
CA LEU A 411 -16.55 21.61 28.66
C LEU A 411 -15.85 22.22 27.45
N ASN A 412 -16.50 22.28 26.28
CA ASN A 412 -15.88 22.62 24.99
C ASN A 412 -14.56 21.85 24.75
N TRP A 413 -14.54 20.58 25.13
CA TRP A 413 -13.36 19.73 25.09
C TRP A 413 -13.76 18.32 24.68
N LYS A 414 -12.84 17.60 24.02
CA LYS A 414 -13.02 16.19 23.66
C LYS A 414 -11.73 15.41 23.91
N PRO A 415 -11.83 14.15 24.36
CA PRO A 415 -10.65 13.32 24.54
C PRO A 415 -9.95 13.09 23.20
N SER A 416 -8.63 13.17 23.20
CA SER A 416 -7.83 12.83 22.02
C SER A 416 -7.83 11.30 21.83
N PRO A 417 -8.19 10.79 20.63
CA PRO A 417 -8.12 9.36 20.36
C PRO A 417 -6.65 8.92 20.40
N ILE A 418 -6.36 7.86 21.15
CA ILE A 418 -5.03 7.24 21.19
C ILE A 418 -4.91 6.26 20.03
N TRP A 419 -5.97 5.52 19.74
CA TRP A 419 -5.99 4.54 18.67
C TRP A 419 -6.90 5.03 17.54
N GLN A 420 -6.34 5.13 16.35
CA GLN A 420 -7.12 5.22 15.12
C GLN A 420 -7.43 3.80 14.65
N PRO A 421 -8.61 3.52 14.07
CA PRO A 421 -8.85 2.27 13.36
C PRO A 421 -7.73 2.00 12.34
N PRO A 422 -7.33 0.73 12.11
CA PRO A 422 -6.37 0.44 11.05
C PRO A 422 -6.90 0.96 9.72
N LEU A 423 -5.98 1.36 8.84
CA LEU A 423 -6.35 1.84 7.51
C LEU A 423 -7.27 0.83 6.81
N PRO A 424 -8.38 1.29 6.22
CA PRO A 424 -9.35 0.39 5.61
C PRO A 424 -8.72 -0.34 4.42
N ALA A 425 -9.20 -1.55 4.13
CA ALA A 425 -8.70 -2.35 3.01
C ALA A 425 -8.90 -1.67 1.65
N ARG A 426 -9.89 -0.79 1.56
CA ARG A 426 -10.19 0.05 0.40
C ARG A 426 -10.48 1.47 0.88
N LEU A 427 -10.08 2.44 0.07
CA LEU A 427 -10.21 3.86 0.35
C LEU A 427 -10.73 4.52 -0.92
N THR A 428 -11.81 5.31 -0.84
CA THR A 428 -12.42 5.98 -2.00
C THR A 428 -12.26 7.50 -1.96
N THR A 429 -12.50 8.11 -0.80
CA THR A 429 -12.36 9.56 -0.61
C THR A 429 -10.95 9.92 -0.15
N ILE A 430 -10.34 10.90 -0.80
CA ILE A 430 -9.06 11.48 -0.37
C ILE A 430 -9.20 13.02 -0.39
N ALA A 431 -8.50 13.68 0.54
CA ALA A 431 -8.46 15.14 0.62
C ALA A 431 -8.01 15.81 -0.69
N PRO A 432 -8.48 17.04 -0.98
CA PRO A 432 -8.12 17.76 -2.19
C PRO A 432 -6.63 18.12 -2.20
N ALA A 433 -5.99 17.95 -3.36
CA ALA A 433 -4.63 18.41 -3.64
C ALA A 433 -4.63 19.66 -4.54
N SER A 434 -3.53 20.41 -4.57
CA SER A 434 -3.41 21.65 -5.35
C SER A 434 -2.23 21.58 -6.33
N GLY A 435 -2.38 22.21 -7.50
CA GLY A 435 -1.35 22.21 -8.54
C GLY A 435 -0.90 20.80 -8.93
N LEU A 436 0.43 20.57 -8.94
CA LEU A 436 1.06 19.29 -9.25
C LEU A 436 1.23 18.35 -8.04
N GLN A 437 0.67 18.71 -6.89
CA GLN A 437 0.57 17.77 -5.78
C GLN A 437 -0.58 16.81 -6.05
N VAL A 438 -0.40 15.54 -5.65
CA VAL A 438 -1.37 14.47 -5.87
C VAL A 438 -1.60 13.74 -4.56
N ALA A 439 -2.86 13.62 -4.16
CA ALA A 439 -3.22 12.84 -3.01
C ALA A 439 -3.45 11.38 -3.45
N ILE A 440 -2.49 10.51 -3.15
CA ILE A 440 -2.51 9.12 -3.63
C ILE A 440 -3.24 8.16 -2.69
N GLY A 441 -3.43 8.55 -1.42
CA GLY A 441 -3.96 7.65 -0.40
C GLY A 441 -3.95 8.25 0.99
N LEU A 442 -4.13 7.40 2.01
CA LEU A 442 -3.95 7.74 3.42
C LEU A 442 -2.68 7.09 3.96
N LEU A 443 -1.92 7.86 4.73
CA LEU A 443 -0.76 7.44 5.50
C LEU A 443 -1.17 7.32 6.97
N ASP A 444 -0.79 6.21 7.61
CA ASP A 444 -1.01 5.98 9.03
C ASP A 444 0.24 6.35 9.82
N ILE A 445 0.09 7.27 10.77
CA ILE A 445 1.19 7.75 11.64
C ILE A 445 0.84 7.43 13.10
N PRO A 446 1.04 6.18 13.54
CA PRO A 446 0.71 5.76 14.92
C PRO A 446 1.46 6.57 15.98
N GLN A 447 2.69 6.99 15.70
CA GLN A 447 3.54 7.82 16.56
C GLN A 447 2.96 9.22 16.80
N GLN A 448 1.95 9.62 16.01
CA GLN A 448 1.26 10.89 16.13
C GLN A 448 -0.26 10.68 16.27
N THR A 449 -0.71 9.43 16.47
CA THR A 449 -2.13 9.06 16.66
C THR A 449 -3.07 9.61 15.57
N ARG A 450 -2.56 9.73 14.34
CA ARG A 450 -3.28 10.36 13.22
C ARG A 450 -3.10 9.60 11.91
N GLN A 451 -4.09 9.76 11.04
CA GLN A 451 -4.03 9.36 9.64
C GLN A 451 -4.12 10.62 8.79
N THR A 452 -3.24 10.76 7.81
CA THR A 452 -3.15 11.95 6.96
C THR A 452 -3.12 11.56 5.49
N PRO A 453 -3.69 12.39 4.59
CA PRO A 453 -3.51 12.18 3.15
C PRO A 453 -2.02 12.10 2.78
N LEU A 454 -1.64 11.08 2.01
CA LEU A 454 -0.31 10.98 1.43
C LEU A 454 -0.25 11.85 0.17
N LEU A 455 0.35 13.02 0.32
CA LEU A 455 0.55 13.99 -0.75
C LEU A 455 1.92 13.75 -1.40
N ILE A 456 1.92 13.50 -2.71
CA ILE A 456 3.12 13.44 -3.53
C ILE A 456 3.23 14.76 -4.28
N ASP A 457 4.38 15.43 -4.15
CA ASP A 457 4.64 16.65 -4.91
C ASP A 457 5.55 16.33 -6.09
N LEU A 458 5.00 16.34 -7.31
CA LEU A 458 5.79 16.03 -8.50
C LEU A 458 6.88 17.08 -8.77
N LYS A 459 6.79 18.29 -8.20
CA LYS A 459 7.87 19.29 -8.27
C LYS A 459 9.05 18.92 -7.37
N ALA A 460 8.80 18.16 -6.30
CA ALA A 460 9.84 17.74 -5.35
C ALA A 460 10.74 16.63 -5.91
N GLY A 461 10.29 15.88 -6.91
CA GLY A 461 11.08 14.84 -7.55
C GLY A 461 10.26 13.84 -8.35
N HIS A 462 10.95 12.97 -9.10
CA HIS A 462 10.31 11.87 -9.82
C HIS A 462 9.81 10.81 -8.83
N LEU A 463 8.76 10.06 -9.21
CA LEU A 463 8.14 9.04 -8.36
C LEU A 463 8.33 7.63 -8.91
N VAL A 464 8.75 6.69 -8.06
CA VAL A 464 8.71 5.26 -8.36
C VAL A 464 7.76 4.53 -7.41
N ILE A 465 6.94 3.64 -8.00
CA ILE A 465 6.00 2.77 -7.28
C ILE A 465 6.44 1.32 -7.45
N PHE A 466 7.00 0.75 -6.38
CA PHE A 466 7.38 -0.65 -6.30
C PHE A 466 6.21 -1.51 -5.84
N GLY A 467 6.21 -2.80 -6.20
CA GLY A 467 5.26 -3.76 -5.66
C GLY A 467 5.21 -5.05 -6.47
N GLY A 468 4.87 -6.16 -5.81
CA GLY A 468 4.70 -7.44 -6.48
C GLY A 468 3.49 -7.49 -7.43
N PRO A 469 3.24 -8.63 -8.08
CA PRO A 469 2.04 -8.84 -8.90
C PRO A 469 0.76 -8.54 -8.12
N ALA A 470 -0.22 -7.92 -8.78
CA ALA A 470 -1.54 -7.56 -8.22
C ALA A 470 -1.52 -6.67 -6.96
N SER A 471 -0.39 -6.01 -6.65
CA SER A 471 -0.27 -5.10 -5.49
C SER A 471 -0.99 -3.76 -5.64
N GLY A 472 -1.44 -3.39 -6.84
CA GLY A 472 -2.13 -2.13 -7.11
C GLY A 472 -1.30 -1.03 -7.82
N LYS A 473 -0.13 -1.37 -8.38
CA LYS A 473 0.77 -0.41 -9.07
C LYS A 473 0.09 0.39 -10.17
N SER A 474 -0.53 -0.30 -11.14
CA SER A 474 -1.22 0.34 -12.27
C SER A 474 -2.42 1.17 -11.83
N VAL A 475 -3.09 0.77 -10.74
CA VAL A 475 -4.17 1.54 -10.12
C VAL A 475 -3.62 2.86 -9.54
N ALA A 476 -2.50 2.82 -8.83
CA ALA A 476 -1.87 4.02 -8.30
C ALA A 476 -1.42 4.98 -9.42
N LEU A 477 -0.81 4.47 -10.49
CA LEU A 477 -0.46 5.28 -11.67
C LEU A 477 -1.69 5.93 -12.31
N THR A 478 -2.73 5.14 -12.57
CA THR A 478 -3.98 5.61 -13.18
C THR A 478 -4.64 6.68 -12.30
N ARG A 479 -4.69 6.45 -10.98
CA ARG A 479 -5.21 7.41 -10.01
C ARG A 479 -4.48 8.74 -10.08
N ILE A 480 -3.15 8.72 -10.15
CA ILE A 480 -2.33 9.96 -10.23
C ILE A 480 -2.66 10.75 -11.50
N VAL A 481 -2.70 10.09 -12.66
CA VAL A 481 -3.02 10.75 -13.94
C VAL A 481 -4.44 11.32 -13.93
N LEU A 482 -5.43 10.54 -13.47
CA LEU A 482 -6.82 11.00 -13.38
C LEU A 482 -7.00 12.15 -12.38
N ASP A 483 -6.32 12.11 -11.24
CA ASP A 483 -6.38 13.18 -10.24
C ASP A 483 -5.91 14.52 -10.83
N LEU A 484 -4.77 14.50 -11.51
CA LEU A 484 -4.22 15.68 -12.16
C LEU A 484 -5.11 16.16 -13.33
N ALA A 485 -5.55 15.25 -14.20
CA ALA A 485 -6.42 15.57 -15.33
C ALA A 485 -7.79 16.12 -14.92
N SER A 486 -8.31 15.71 -13.76
CA SER A 486 -9.57 16.23 -13.21
C SER A 486 -9.47 17.67 -12.69
N ARG A 487 -8.27 18.14 -12.37
CA ARG A 487 -8.02 19.45 -11.73
C ARG A 487 -7.33 20.45 -12.64
N LEU A 488 -6.50 19.98 -13.57
CA LEU A 488 -5.73 20.82 -14.49
C LEU A 488 -6.33 20.71 -15.90
N PRO A 489 -6.50 21.80 -16.66
CA PRO A 489 -6.93 21.73 -18.05
C PRO A 489 -5.84 21.17 -18.99
N PRO A 490 -6.19 20.72 -20.22
CA PRO A 490 -5.24 20.10 -21.16
C PRO A 490 -4.09 21.00 -21.63
N ASP A 491 -4.28 22.31 -21.58
CA ASP A 491 -3.27 23.32 -21.87
C ASP A 491 -2.33 23.61 -20.68
N ALA A 492 -2.61 23.03 -19.51
CA ALA A 492 -1.84 23.15 -18.27
C ALA A 492 -1.20 21.82 -17.81
N LEU A 493 -1.44 20.70 -18.49
CA LEU A 493 -0.80 19.41 -18.21
C LEU A 493 -0.78 18.53 -19.45
N TRP A 494 0.42 18.09 -19.82
CA TRP A 494 0.63 17.17 -20.95
C TRP A 494 1.10 15.81 -20.45
N CYS A 495 0.40 14.75 -20.83
CA CYS A 495 0.67 13.38 -20.40
C CYS A 495 1.12 12.52 -21.58
N TYR A 496 2.18 11.75 -21.37
CA TYR A 496 2.62 10.68 -22.27
C TYR A 496 2.71 9.38 -21.47
N LEU A 497 2.13 8.31 -22.01
CA LEU A 497 1.95 7.06 -21.28
C LEU A 497 2.71 5.91 -21.97
N ILE A 498 3.36 5.06 -21.17
CA ILE A 498 3.91 3.79 -21.62
C ILE A 498 3.20 2.67 -20.85
N ASP A 499 2.40 1.87 -21.53
CA ASP A 499 1.59 0.80 -20.92
C ASP A 499 2.24 -0.57 -21.13
N GLY A 500 2.83 -1.12 -20.06
CA GLY A 500 3.54 -2.40 -20.08
C GLY A 500 2.65 -3.65 -20.19
N ASP A 501 1.39 -3.58 -19.73
CA ASP A 501 0.50 -4.75 -19.66
C ASP A 501 -0.79 -4.58 -20.50
N GLY A 502 -1.03 -3.39 -21.08
CA GLY A 502 -2.13 -3.11 -22.00
C GLY A 502 -3.51 -3.00 -21.34
N ARG A 503 -3.58 -2.81 -20.02
CA ARG A 503 -4.82 -2.93 -19.22
C ARG A 503 -5.37 -1.57 -18.77
N LEU A 504 -4.92 -1.08 -17.61
CA LEU A 504 -5.56 0.05 -16.92
C LEU A 504 -5.19 1.40 -17.53
N LEU A 505 -3.92 1.61 -17.91
CA LEU A 505 -3.49 2.84 -18.55
C LEU A 505 -4.12 3.04 -19.93
N ASN A 506 -4.36 1.97 -20.68
CA ASN A 506 -5.09 2.02 -21.95
C ASN A 506 -6.52 2.59 -21.82
N ALA A 507 -7.12 2.61 -20.63
CA ALA A 507 -8.40 3.29 -20.41
C ALA A 507 -8.28 4.82 -20.43
N LEU A 508 -7.07 5.38 -20.31
CA LEU A 508 -6.78 6.80 -20.29
C LEU A 508 -6.52 7.42 -21.68
N THR A 509 -6.42 6.61 -22.74
CA THR A 509 -6.12 7.07 -24.11
C THR A 509 -7.12 8.12 -24.62
N GLY A 510 -8.35 8.10 -24.09
CA GLY A 510 -9.36 9.09 -24.43
C GLY A 510 -9.13 10.46 -23.81
N LEU A 511 -8.26 10.63 -22.81
CA LEU A 511 -8.11 11.92 -22.12
C LEU A 511 -7.55 13.00 -23.04
N PRO A 512 -8.07 14.24 -22.97
CA PRO A 512 -7.57 15.34 -23.78
C PRO A 512 -6.16 15.78 -23.37
N HIS A 513 -5.71 15.39 -22.17
CA HIS A 513 -4.36 15.60 -21.66
C HIS A 513 -3.33 14.59 -22.19
N VAL A 514 -3.76 13.49 -22.82
CA VAL A 514 -2.85 12.42 -23.23
C VAL A 514 -2.48 12.60 -24.71
N GLY A 515 -1.20 12.83 -24.98
CA GLY A 515 -0.69 13.00 -26.36
C GLY A 515 -0.42 11.67 -27.04
N ALA A 516 0.07 10.69 -26.29
CA ALA A 516 0.26 9.34 -26.79
C ALA A 516 0.26 8.31 -25.67
N LEU A 517 -0.19 7.11 -26.03
CA LEU A 517 0.02 5.89 -25.27
C LEU A 517 0.80 4.91 -26.16
N VAL A 518 1.97 4.49 -25.68
CA VAL A 518 2.87 3.59 -26.38
C VAL A 518 3.00 2.30 -25.59
N ARG A 519 3.15 1.16 -26.27
CA ARG A 519 3.44 -0.11 -25.60
C ARG A 519 4.92 -0.46 -25.73
N PRO A 520 5.55 -1.13 -24.74
CA PRO A 520 6.97 -1.45 -24.82
C PRO A 520 7.37 -2.17 -26.11
N PHE A 521 6.60 -3.17 -26.56
CA PHE A 521 6.89 -3.91 -27.80
C PHE A 521 6.80 -3.05 -29.09
N GLU A 522 6.21 -1.86 -29.04
CA GLU A 522 6.16 -0.90 -30.15
C GLU A 522 7.44 -0.06 -30.17
N ARG A 523 8.59 -0.72 -30.35
CA ARG A 523 9.91 -0.09 -30.17
C ARG A 523 10.11 1.18 -30.98
N GLU A 524 9.59 1.24 -32.21
CA GLU A 524 9.66 2.46 -33.03
C GLU A 524 8.91 3.64 -32.38
N ALA A 525 7.70 3.39 -31.90
CA ALA A 525 6.88 4.38 -31.20
C ALA A 525 7.52 4.78 -29.87
N LEU A 526 8.15 3.84 -29.16
CA LEU A 526 8.87 4.10 -27.91
C LEU A 526 10.07 5.03 -28.12
N LEU A 527 10.87 4.75 -29.15
CA LEU A 527 12.00 5.60 -29.52
C LEU A 527 11.53 6.96 -30.06
N ALA A 528 10.43 6.99 -30.83
CA ALA A 528 9.84 8.24 -31.30
C ALA A 528 9.35 9.10 -30.14
N LEU A 529 8.75 8.49 -29.11
CA LEU A 529 8.30 9.18 -27.91
C LEU A 529 9.47 9.80 -27.16
N PHE A 530 10.56 9.06 -26.94
CA PHE A 530 11.75 9.61 -26.26
C PHE A 530 12.38 10.76 -27.04
N ARG A 531 12.47 10.66 -28.36
CA ARG A 531 12.92 11.77 -29.22
C ARG A 531 12.00 12.99 -29.11
N GLN A 532 10.68 12.80 -29.18
CA GLN A 532 9.71 13.89 -29.04
C GLN A 532 9.83 14.57 -27.68
N LEU A 533 10.00 13.81 -26.59
CA LEU A 533 10.24 14.36 -25.26
C LEU A 533 11.55 15.15 -25.19
N ASP A 534 12.63 14.66 -25.81
CA ASP A 534 13.91 15.38 -25.86
C ASP A 534 13.76 16.72 -26.61
N ASN A 535 13.02 16.74 -27.71
CA ASN A 535 12.71 17.98 -28.44
C ASN A 535 11.90 18.96 -27.61
N HIS A 536 10.85 18.49 -26.93
CA HIS A 536 10.10 19.32 -25.99
C HIS A 536 11.00 19.93 -24.92
N LEU A 537 11.96 19.16 -24.39
CA LEU A 537 12.93 19.68 -23.42
C LEU A 537 13.87 20.71 -24.04
N ARG A 538 14.34 20.52 -25.28
CA ARG A 538 15.16 21.50 -26.01
C ARG A 538 14.41 22.81 -26.22
N GLU A 539 13.17 22.76 -26.69
CA GLU A 539 12.31 23.94 -26.87
C GLU A 539 12.02 24.65 -25.55
N ARG A 540 11.80 23.89 -24.47
CA ARG A 540 11.62 24.46 -23.13
C ARG A 540 12.87 25.17 -22.66
N ARG A 541 14.03 24.59 -22.90
CA ARG A 541 15.31 25.17 -22.52
C ARG A 541 15.55 26.49 -23.24
N THR A 542 15.21 26.60 -24.53
CA THR A 542 15.33 27.87 -25.26
C THR A 542 14.36 28.93 -24.73
N ARG A 543 13.11 28.55 -24.41
CA ARG A 543 12.12 29.45 -23.79
C ARG A 543 12.56 29.96 -22.42
N VAL A 544 13.01 29.05 -21.55
CA VAL A 544 13.50 29.40 -20.20
C VAL A 544 14.74 30.30 -20.28
N ALA A 545 15.68 30.00 -21.19
CA ALA A 545 16.83 30.87 -21.43
C ALA A 545 16.44 32.27 -21.93
N ALA A 546 15.30 32.39 -22.64
CA ALA A 546 14.71 33.66 -23.05
C ALA A 546 13.86 34.35 -21.96
N GLY A 547 13.85 33.84 -20.72
CA GLY A 547 13.06 34.38 -19.60
C GLY A 547 11.56 34.08 -19.67
N GLN A 548 11.13 33.17 -20.55
CA GLN A 548 9.74 32.75 -20.70
C GLN A 548 9.45 31.50 -19.85
N SER A 549 8.17 31.27 -19.54
CA SER A 549 7.74 30.01 -18.91
C SER A 549 8.07 28.82 -19.84
N PRO A 550 8.50 27.66 -19.31
CA PRO A 550 8.71 26.44 -20.12
C PRO A 550 7.40 25.96 -20.77
N GLY A 551 6.24 26.38 -20.27
CA GLY A 551 4.93 25.91 -20.74
C GLY A 551 4.34 24.86 -19.79
N PRO A 552 3.32 24.11 -20.24
CA PRO A 552 2.62 23.15 -19.37
C PRO A 552 3.57 22.05 -18.87
N PRO A 553 3.50 21.64 -17.60
CA PRO A 553 4.21 20.46 -17.11
C PRO A 553 3.98 19.22 -17.98
N LEU A 554 5.05 18.45 -18.21
CA LEU A 554 5.04 17.16 -18.90
C LEU A 554 5.04 16.04 -17.85
N LEU A 555 4.12 15.09 -17.98
CA LEU A 555 4.07 13.88 -17.17
C LEU A 555 4.33 12.67 -18.06
N LEU A 556 5.43 11.96 -17.82
CA LEU A 556 5.70 10.64 -18.40
C LEU A 556 5.35 9.56 -17.39
N ALA A 557 4.30 8.78 -17.64
CA ALA A 557 3.91 7.65 -16.80
C ALA A 557 4.30 6.33 -17.47
N ILE A 558 5.08 5.50 -16.78
CA ILE A 558 5.55 4.21 -17.29
C ILE A 558 5.06 3.10 -16.37
N ASP A 559 4.18 2.24 -16.86
CA ASP A 559 3.83 1.00 -16.15
C ASP A 559 4.79 -0.11 -16.54
N ARG A 560 5.39 -0.72 -15.50
CA ARG A 560 6.29 -1.85 -15.57
C ARG A 560 7.56 -1.54 -16.37
N ILE A 561 8.45 -0.77 -15.75
CA ILE A 561 9.74 -0.36 -16.36
C ILE A 561 10.60 -1.54 -16.84
N ALA A 562 10.47 -2.72 -16.22
CA ALA A 562 11.13 -3.94 -16.67
C ALA A 562 10.81 -4.29 -18.13
N ALA A 563 9.56 -4.10 -18.58
CA ALA A 563 9.16 -4.38 -19.96
C ALA A 563 9.84 -3.42 -20.96
N VAL A 564 9.97 -2.15 -20.58
CA VAL A 564 10.70 -1.13 -21.37
C VAL A 564 12.19 -1.46 -21.45
N ARG A 565 12.79 -1.85 -20.31
CA ARG A 565 14.19 -2.29 -20.23
C ARG A 565 14.43 -3.49 -21.12
N ASP A 566 13.56 -4.49 -21.06
CA ASP A 566 13.71 -5.74 -21.80
C ASP A 566 13.64 -5.52 -23.32
N GLU A 567 12.74 -4.64 -23.78
CA GLU A 567 12.67 -4.27 -25.20
C GLU A 567 13.92 -3.49 -25.67
N LEU A 568 14.44 -2.61 -24.83
CA LEU A 568 15.59 -1.74 -25.15
C LEU A 568 16.94 -2.38 -24.84
N ARG A 569 17.01 -3.71 -24.63
CA ARG A 569 18.29 -4.41 -24.53
C ARG A 569 19.03 -4.36 -25.85
N ASP A 570 20.33 -4.12 -25.76
CA ASP A 570 21.23 -4.18 -26.90
C ASP A 570 21.61 -5.64 -27.24
N THR A 571 22.44 -5.81 -28.27
CA THR A 571 22.92 -7.12 -28.71
C THR A 571 23.74 -7.87 -27.64
N TYR A 572 24.29 -7.13 -26.66
CA TYR A 572 25.05 -7.70 -25.53
C TYR A 572 24.16 -8.03 -24.33
N GLY A 573 22.86 -7.72 -24.40
CA GLY A 573 21.88 -7.99 -23.35
C GLY A 573 21.91 -6.97 -22.22
N GLU A 574 22.60 -5.84 -22.36
CA GLU A 574 22.58 -4.74 -21.39
C GLU A 574 21.60 -3.65 -21.85
N SER A 575 20.88 -3.06 -20.91
CA SER A 575 20.08 -1.85 -21.16
C SER A 575 20.24 -0.92 -19.97
N ASP A 576 21.06 0.10 -20.16
CA ASP A 576 21.27 1.16 -19.17
C ASP A 576 20.12 2.18 -19.14
N LEU A 577 19.08 1.98 -19.96
CA LEU A 577 17.97 2.92 -20.15
C LEU A 577 18.47 4.36 -20.37
N VAL A 578 19.53 4.51 -21.17
CA VAL A 578 20.32 5.75 -21.31
C VAL A 578 19.45 6.96 -21.67
N GLU A 579 18.52 6.79 -22.62
CA GLU A 579 17.55 7.83 -23.01
C GLU A 579 16.72 8.30 -21.81
N LEU A 580 16.17 7.37 -21.03
CA LEU A 580 15.34 7.70 -19.87
C LEU A 580 16.16 8.33 -18.74
N VAL A 581 17.41 7.89 -18.53
CA VAL A 581 18.34 8.54 -17.59
C VAL A 581 18.62 9.98 -18.02
N ARG A 582 18.85 10.23 -19.31
CA ARG A 582 19.07 11.58 -19.85
C ARG A 582 17.84 12.48 -19.63
N LEU A 583 16.65 11.96 -19.94
CA LEU A 583 15.39 12.68 -19.75
C LEU A 583 15.13 12.96 -18.27
N ALA A 584 15.30 11.98 -17.38
CA ALA A 584 15.08 12.15 -15.95
C ALA A 584 16.02 13.21 -15.35
N ARG A 585 17.29 13.20 -15.75
CA ARG A 585 18.33 14.10 -15.22
C ARG A 585 18.14 15.55 -15.63
N HIS A 586 17.77 15.82 -16.89
CA HIS A 586 17.64 17.18 -17.41
C HIS A 586 16.19 17.70 -17.42
N GLY A 587 15.22 16.80 -17.31
CA GLY A 587 13.81 17.13 -17.47
C GLY A 587 13.20 17.87 -16.30
N ARG A 588 13.68 17.64 -15.08
CA ARG A 588 13.08 18.17 -13.85
C ARG A 588 12.96 19.70 -13.87
N ASP A 589 14.06 20.39 -14.16
CA ASP A 589 14.11 21.86 -14.18
C ASP A 589 13.29 22.48 -15.32
N LEU A 590 12.95 21.67 -16.33
CA LEU A 590 12.17 22.04 -17.50
C LEU A 590 10.70 21.63 -17.38
N GLY A 591 10.28 21.11 -16.21
CA GLY A 591 8.91 20.72 -15.92
C GLY A 591 8.51 19.35 -16.48
N LEU A 592 9.46 18.46 -16.76
CA LEU A 592 9.19 17.04 -16.99
C LEU A 592 9.22 16.28 -15.66
N HIS A 593 8.15 15.55 -15.40
CA HIS A 593 7.93 14.70 -14.24
C HIS A 593 7.76 13.26 -14.72
N ILE A 594 8.50 12.34 -14.11
CA ILE A 594 8.46 10.92 -14.48
C ILE A 594 7.88 10.14 -13.32
N ILE A 595 6.89 9.29 -13.62
CA ILE A 595 6.33 8.34 -12.67
C ILE A 595 6.45 6.95 -13.27
N ILE A 596 7.11 6.05 -12.55
CA ILE A 596 7.32 4.67 -13.03
C ILE A 596 6.79 3.66 -12.04
N SER A 597 6.29 2.54 -12.53
CA SER A 597 6.07 1.35 -11.71
C SER A 597 7.14 0.28 -11.98
N ALA A 598 7.52 -0.43 -10.92
CA ALA A 598 8.52 -1.49 -10.96
C ALA A 598 8.11 -2.65 -10.05
N GLU A 599 8.53 -3.86 -10.36
CA GLU A 599 8.26 -5.01 -9.48
C GLU A 599 9.32 -5.13 -8.40
N ARG A 600 10.58 -4.87 -8.78
CA ARG A 600 11.76 -4.96 -7.91
C ARG A 600 12.59 -3.69 -8.02
N ALA A 601 13.38 -3.41 -6.98
CA ALA A 601 14.36 -2.33 -7.00
C ALA A 601 15.38 -2.49 -8.14
N SER A 602 15.78 -3.72 -8.42
CA SER A 602 16.71 -4.09 -9.50
C SER A 602 16.14 -3.92 -10.92
N ASP A 603 14.85 -3.60 -11.07
CA ASP A 603 14.29 -3.23 -12.37
C ASP A 603 14.83 -1.88 -12.88
N LEU A 604 15.33 -1.04 -11.98
CA LEU A 604 15.93 0.25 -12.30
C LEU A 604 17.45 0.15 -12.24
N PRO A 605 18.17 0.51 -13.32
CA PRO A 605 19.61 0.74 -13.24
C PRO A 605 19.94 1.80 -12.19
N TYR A 606 21.06 1.66 -11.48
CA TYR A 606 21.45 2.55 -10.37
C TYR A 606 21.41 4.04 -10.75
N ARG A 607 21.87 4.38 -11.96
CA ARG A 607 21.86 5.77 -12.47
C ARG A 607 20.45 6.34 -12.61
N LEU A 608 19.49 5.50 -13.00
CA LEU A 608 18.09 5.88 -13.10
C LEU A 608 17.46 5.98 -11.71
N ALA A 609 17.66 4.98 -10.85
CA ALA A 609 17.13 4.96 -9.48
C ALA A 609 17.57 6.18 -8.64
N ALA A 610 18.76 6.73 -8.91
CA ALA A 610 19.27 7.94 -8.28
C ALA A 610 18.51 9.22 -8.66
N GLN A 611 17.72 9.20 -9.75
CA GLN A 611 16.87 10.34 -10.16
C GLN A 611 15.47 10.32 -9.50
N PHE A 612 15.12 9.27 -8.74
CA PHE A 612 13.81 9.14 -8.10
C PHE A 612 13.92 9.35 -6.59
N GLU A 613 13.61 10.57 -6.16
CA GLU A 613 13.65 10.98 -4.75
C GLU A 613 12.43 10.46 -3.98
N GLN A 614 11.30 10.27 -4.64
CA GLN A 614 10.05 9.80 -4.03
C GLN A 614 9.82 8.33 -4.35
N ARG A 615 9.62 7.52 -3.30
CA ARG A 615 9.49 6.06 -3.42
C ARG A 615 8.29 5.57 -2.62
N VAL A 616 7.40 4.83 -3.29
CA VAL A 616 6.30 4.09 -2.67
C VAL A 616 6.56 2.61 -2.91
N ALA A 617 6.43 1.77 -1.88
CA ALA A 617 6.46 0.33 -2.05
C ALA A 617 5.12 -0.26 -1.61
N LEU A 618 4.30 -0.67 -2.57
CA LEU A 618 3.15 -1.51 -2.31
C LEU A 618 3.63 -2.90 -1.89
N ARG A 619 2.70 -3.80 -1.56
CA ARG A 619 3.04 -5.16 -1.14
C ARG A 619 4.08 -5.82 -2.07
N MET A 620 5.26 -6.08 -1.53
CA MET A 620 6.33 -6.87 -2.16
C MET A 620 6.26 -8.34 -1.71
N PRO A 621 6.80 -9.29 -2.49
CA PRO A 621 6.78 -10.72 -2.14
C PRO A 621 7.50 -11.03 -0.83
N GLU A 622 8.68 -10.46 -0.61
CA GLU A 622 9.52 -10.73 0.56
C GLU A 622 9.80 -9.46 1.38
N LEU A 623 10.07 -9.64 2.69
CA LEU A 623 10.42 -8.52 3.58
C LEU A 623 11.75 -7.86 3.20
N ASN A 624 12.70 -8.64 2.66
CA ASN A 624 14.02 -8.13 2.30
C ASN A 624 13.94 -7.20 1.08
N ASP A 625 12.98 -7.40 0.18
CA ASP A 625 12.79 -6.54 -1.00
C ASP A 625 12.57 -5.07 -0.64
N TYR A 626 11.93 -4.78 0.49
CA TYR A 626 11.74 -3.40 0.97
C TYR A 626 13.06 -2.74 1.38
N THR A 627 14.06 -3.52 1.79
CA THR A 627 15.40 -3.02 2.16
C THR A 627 16.10 -2.45 0.93
N ASP A 628 15.93 -3.06 -0.24
CA ASP A 628 16.50 -2.54 -1.49
C ASP A 628 15.82 -1.23 -1.93
N VAL A 629 14.56 -1.02 -1.54
CA VAL A 629 13.80 0.19 -1.86
C VAL A 629 14.10 1.34 -0.89
N PHE A 630 14.07 1.08 0.42
CA PHE A 630 14.13 2.11 1.47
C PHE A 630 15.42 2.10 2.30
N GLY A 631 16.27 1.08 2.17
CA GLY A 631 17.41 0.83 3.06
C GLY A 631 17.02 0.30 4.44
N ILE A 632 15.72 0.11 4.72
CA ILE A 632 15.18 -0.30 6.01
C ILE A 632 14.19 -1.44 5.80
N ARG A 633 14.33 -2.50 6.58
CA ARG A 633 13.42 -3.65 6.57
C ARG A 633 12.22 -3.41 7.50
N PRO A 634 10.96 -3.56 7.04
CA PRO A 634 9.80 -3.53 7.91
C PRO A 634 9.79 -4.72 8.88
N ALA A 635 9.18 -4.53 10.05
CA ALA A 635 9.08 -5.59 11.08
C ALA A 635 8.10 -6.71 10.68
N THR A 636 7.06 -6.40 9.90
CA THR A 636 5.99 -7.33 9.53
C THR A 636 5.63 -7.21 8.06
N GLN A 637 5.07 -8.28 7.49
CA GLN A 637 4.68 -8.33 6.08
C GLN A 637 3.29 -7.70 5.88
N LEU A 638 3.10 -7.01 4.74
CA LEU A 638 1.79 -6.49 4.37
C LEU A 638 0.80 -7.62 4.01
N PRO A 639 -0.49 -7.47 4.36
CA PRO A 639 -1.53 -8.48 4.08
C PRO A 639 -1.63 -8.86 2.59
N PRO A 640 -1.76 -10.16 2.25
CA PRO A 640 -1.69 -10.66 0.86
C PRO A 640 -2.86 -10.30 -0.05
N LEU A 641 -3.99 -9.85 0.50
CA LEU A 641 -5.24 -9.61 -0.24
C LEU A 641 -5.76 -8.17 -0.07
N THR A 642 -4.84 -7.21 -0.01
CA THR A 642 -5.19 -5.79 0.14
C THR A 642 -4.44 -4.95 -0.89
N PRO A 643 -4.88 -4.94 -2.16
CA PRO A 643 -4.29 -4.08 -3.19
C PRO A 643 -4.27 -2.60 -2.76
N GLY A 644 -3.19 -1.90 -3.09
CA GLY A 644 -2.96 -0.52 -2.68
C GLY A 644 -2.36 -0.38 -1.27
N ARG A 645 -2.26 -1.45 -0.48
CA ARG A 645 -1.51 -1.45 0.78
C ARG A 645 -0.01 -1.34 0.49
N GLY A 646 0.66 -0.42 1.18
CA GLY A 646 2.09 -0.20 1.00
C GLY A 646 2.79 0.43 2.20
N TYR A 647 4.07 0.74 1.99
CA TYR A 647 4.90 1.53 2.87
C TYR A 647 5.39 2.81 2.19
N TRP A 648 5.58 3.85 2.99
CA TRP A 648 6.20 5.12 2.66
C TRP A 648 7.26 5.46 3.70
N LEU A 649 8.42 5.94 3.25
CA LEU A 649 9.49 6.39 4.14
C LEU A 649 9.22 7.85 4.53
N HIS A 650 8.63 8.05 5.71
CA HIS A 650 8.42 9.37 6.29
C HIS A 650 9.73 9.89 6.89
N ASN A 651 10.04 11.16 6.64
CA ASN A 651 11.31 11.77 7.08
C ASN A 651 11.54 11.68 8.59
N ASP A 652 10.50 11.92 9.39
CA ASP A 652 10.63 11.98 10.86
C ASP A 652 10.32 10.67 11.58
N GLU A 653 9.41 9.84 11.03
CA GLU A 653 8.82 8.69 11.74
C GLU A 653 9.24 7.35 11.12
N GLY A 654 10.07 7.39 10.07
CA GLY A 654 10.56 6.21 9.37
C GLY A 654 9.50 5.57 8.48
N LEU A 655 9.52 4.24 8.41
CA LEU A 655 8.68 3.49 7.49
C LEU A 655 7.24 3.38 8.03
N LEU A 656 6.28 3.96 7.31
CA LEU A 656 4.88 4.05 7.70
C LEU A 656 3.97 3.36 6.68
N GLU A 657 2.88 2.77 7.16
CA GLU A 657 1.89 2.12 6.30
C GLU A 657 0.99 3.12 5.59
N LEU A 658 0.65 2.80 4.34
CA LEU A 658 -0.30 3.57 3.53
C LEU A 658 -1.36 2.66 2.91
N GLN A 659 -2.47 3.27 2.52
CA GLN A 659 -3.45 2.70 1.60
C GLN A 659 -3.64 3.65 0.42
N VAL A 660 -3.33 3.19 -0.78
CA VAL A 660 -3.69 3.90 -2.02
C VAL A 660 -5.21 3.93 -2.14
N GLY A 661 -5.74 5.10 -2.46
CA GLY A 661 -7.17 5.26 -2.71
C GLY A 661 -7.55 4.97 -4.16
N LEU A 662 -8.74 4.43 -4.30
CA LEU A 662 -9.49 4.31 -5.54
C LEU A 662 -10.27 5.61 -5.74
N PRO A 663 -10.48 6.10 -6.97
CA PRO A 663 -11.46 7.14 -7.24
C PRO A 663 -12.88 6.76 -6.75
N GLU A 664 -13.64 7.74 -6.25
CA GLU A 664 -14.97 7.54 -5.65
C GLU A 664 -15.98 6.84 -6.58
N GLU A 665 -15.87 7.05 -7.89
CA GLU A 665 -16.79 6.50 -8.89
C GLU A 665 -16.60 5.00 -9.18
N TRP A 666 -15.58 4.36 -8.61
CA TRP A 666 -15.23 2.97 -8.94
C TRP A 666 -16.06 1.92 -8.18
N GLY A 667 -16.89 2.34 -7.22
CA GLY A 667 -17.76 1.45 -6.43
C GLY A 667 -17.01 0.44 -5.57
N ASP A 668 -17.76 -0.42 -4.87
CA ASP A 668 -17.20 -1.48 -4.01
C ASP A 668 -16.82 -2.77 -4.78
N SER A 669 -16.75 -2.75 -6.10
CA SER A 669 -16.42 -3.95 -6.87
C SER A 669 -14.91 -4.20 -6.95
N SER A 670 -14.52 -5.47 -6.78
CA SER A 670 -13.16 -5.96 -7.06
C SER A 670 -12.96 -6.34 -8.53
N ASP A 671 -14.00 -6.28 -9.37
CA ASP A 671 -13.87 -6.66 -10.76
C ASP A 671 -13.07 -5.61 -11.54
N SER A 672 -11.94 -6.04 -12.12
CA SER A 672 -11.09 -5.20 -12.97
C SER A 672 -11.84 -4.62 -14.17
N ARG A 673 -12.90 -5.29 -14.64
CA ARG A 673 -13.76 -4.79 -15.73
C ARG A 673 -14.58 -3.59 -15.31
N GLU A 674 -15.13 -3.61 -14.09
CA GLU A 674 -15.91 -2.50 -13.54
C GLU A 674 -15.02 -1.29 -13.30
N ILE A 675 -13.82 -1.49 -12.76
CA ILE A 675 -12.81 -0.42 -12.60
C ILE A 675 -12.47 0.20 -13.97
N THR A 676 -12.19 -0.62 -14.98
CA THR A 676 -11.88 -0.14 -16.34
C THR A 676 -13.05 0.63 -16.96
N HIS A 677 -14.27 0.16 -16.74
CA HIS A 677 -15.48 0.83 -17.22
C HIS A 677 -15.66 2.19 -16.53
N ALA A 678 -15.52 2.25 -15.20
CA ALA A 678 -15.60 3.50 -14.45
C ALA A 678 -14.56 4.53 -14.92
N ILE A 679 -13.31 4.11 -15.16
CA ILE A 679 -12.27 4.97 -15.75
C ILE A 679 -12.73 5.53 -17.10
N ARG A 680 -13.23 4.69 -18.01
CA ARG A 680 -13.68 5.14 -19.34
C ARG A 680 -14.84 6.13 -19.25
N THR A 681 -15.78 5.90 -18.34
CA THR A 681 -16.91 6.81 -18.10
C THR A 681 -16.42 8.17 -17.61
N GLN A 682 -15.48 8.19 -16.67
CA GLN A 682 -14.87 9.42 -16.17
C GLN A 682 -14.10 10.17 -17.27
N VAL A 683 -13.32 9.45 -18.08
CA VAL A 683 -12.58 10.01 -19.23
C VAL A 683 -13.54 10.60 -20.26
N ALA A 684 -14.65 9.93 -20.56
CA ALA A 684 -15.67 10.43 -21.49
C ALA A 684 -16.33 11.72 -20.97
N ALA A 685 -16.60 11.82 -19.67
CA ALA A 685 -17.14 13.02 -19.05
C ALA A 685 -16.16 14.21 -19.17
N MET A 686 -14.87 13.99 -18.95
CA MET A 686 -13.83 15.02 -19.11
C MET A 686 -13.70 15.51 -20.56
N ASN A 687 -13.80 14.61 -21.54
CA ASN A 687 -13.78 14.96 -22.96
C ASN A 687 -14.92 15.90 -23.37
N GLY A 688 -16.12 15.67 -22.84
CA GLY A 688 -17.27 16.53 -23.12
C GLY A 688 -17.06 17.99 -22.71
N LEU A 689 -16.16 18.25 -21.74
CA LEU A 689 -15.87 19.58 -21.19
C LEU A 689 -14.67 20.26 -21.87
N ALA A 690 -13.82 19.53 -22.60
CA ALA A 690 -12.51 20.00 -23.05
C ALA A 690 -12.49 20.71 -24.43
N SER A 691 -13.65 20.94 -25.07
CA SER A 691 -13.78 21.31 -26.49
C SER A 691 -13.10 22.62 -26.96
N ALA A 692 -12.50 23.42 -26.08
CA ALA A 692 -11.87 24.70 -26.41
C ALA A 692 -10.34 24.77 -26.17
N CYS A 693 -9.73 23.80 -25.49
CA CYS A 693 -8.31 23.85 -25.11
C CYS A 693 -7.43 22.98 -26.02
N SER A 694 -6.24 23.46 -26.39
CA SER A 694 -5.26 22.65 -27.14
C SER A 694 -4.57 21.65 -26.20
N GLY A 695 -4.76 20.36 -26.45
CA GLY A 695 -4.03 19.28 -25.77
C GLY A 695 -2.57 19.15 -26.23
N PRO A 696 -1.81 18.19 -25.68
CA PRO A 696 -0.47 17.89 -26.14
C PRO A 696 -0.44 17.47 -27.61
N PRO A 697 0.67 17.73 -28.32
CA PRO A 697 0.83 17.24 -29.68
C PRO A 697 0.88 15.70 -29.68
N PRO A 698 0.16 15.04 -30.61
CA PRO A 698 0.16 13.59 -30.71
C PRO A 698 1.55 13.06 -31.08
N LEU A 699 1.79 11.78 -30.81
CA LEU A 699 3.03 11.14 -31.25
C LEU A 699 3.06 10.99 -32.77
N ALA A 700 4.09 11.57 -33.38
CA ALA A 700 4.35 11.47 -34.81
C ALA A 700 4.98 10.11 -35.16
N ILE A 701 4.15 9.09 -35.33
CA ILE A 701 4.59 7.79 -35.86
C ILE A 701 4.46 7.80 -37.38
N LEU A 702 5.51 7.36 -38.07
CA LEU A 702 5.45 7.15 -39.50
C LEU A 702 4.57 5.93 -39.81
N PRO A 703 3.61 6.04 -40.76
CA PRO A 703 2.79 4.90 -41.13
C PRO A 703 3.66 3.79 -41.75
N GLU A 704 3.22 2.54 -41.65
CA GLU A 704 3.91 1.43 -42.35
C GLU A 704 3.77 1.51 -43.87
N ARG A 705 2.64 2.07 -44.34
CA ARG A 705 2.34 2.31 -45.75
C ARG A 705 1.76 3.71 -45.90
N LEU A 706 2.24 4.42 -46.90
CA LEU A 706 1.75 5.74 -47.26
C LEU A 706 1.26 5.69 -48.71
N SER A 707 0.00 6.03 -48.93
CA SER A 707 -0.56 6.12 -50.28
C SER A 707 -0.12 7.42 -50.94
N ARG A 708 0.21 7.37 -52.24
CA ARG A 708 0.51 8.58 -53.02
C ARG A 708 -0.57 9.65 -52.94
N LYS A 709 -1.86 9.26 -52.82
CA LYS A 709 -2.99 10.20 -52.69
C LYS A 709 -2.94 11.07 -51.43
N GLN A 710 -2.14 10.68 -50.43
CA GLN A 710 -1.96 11.40 -49.17
C GLN A 710 -0.80 12.43 -49.24
N LEU A 711 -0.08 12.49 -50.36
CA LEU A 711 0.95 13.51 -50.58
C LEU A 711 0.28 14.86 -50.91
N PRO A 712 0.83 15.98 -50.41
CA PRO A 712 0.32 17.30 -50.73
C PRO A 712 0.59 17.64 -52.19
N THR A 713 -0.31 18.42 -52.79
CA THR A 713 -0.06 19.06 -54.08
C THR A 713 0.82 20.29 -53.85
N VAL A 714 2.08 20.23 -54.26
CA VAL A 714 3.04 21.34 -54.08
C VAL A 714 2.81 22.42 -55.14
N ARG A 715 2.87 23.70 -54.72
CA ARG A 715 2.85 24.86 -55.64
C ARG A 715 4.27 25.31 -55.99
N ARG A 716 4.41 25.61 -57.28
CA ARG A 716 5.59 25.98 -58.06
C ARG A 716 6.42 27.11 -57.46
N GLY A 717 7.74 26.97 -57.51
CA GLY A 717 8.71 28.07 -57.40
C GLY A 717 9.67 28.05 -58.60
N ASP A 718 10.21 29.21 -58.99
CA ASP A 718 11.05 29.36 -60.18
C ASP A 718 12.43 28.67 -60.07
N VAL A 719 12.85 28.26 -58.87
CA VAL A 719 14.20 27.77 -58.58
C VAL A 719 14.18 26.30 -58.11
N GLY A 720 14.46 25.36 -59.02
CA GLY A 720 14.59 23.92 -58.73
C GLY A 720 13.29 23.10 -58.73
N LEU A 721 13.43 21.78 -58.65
CA LEU A 721 12.34 20.79 -58.62
C LEU A 721 12.16 20.28 -57.17
N ILE A 722 10.98 20.50 -56.58
CA ILE A 722 10.65 20.07 -55.21
C ILE A 722 9.55 19.02 -55.30
N ILE A 723 9.88 17.77 -54.97
CA ILE A 723 9.02 16.62 -55.24
C ILE A 723 8.56 16.00 -53.93
N PRO A 724 7.25 15.99 -53.62
CA PRO A 724 6.76 15.27 -52.44
C PRO A 724 7.02 13.78 -52.63
N CYS A 725 7.73 13.15 -51.69
CA CYS A 725 8.12 11.74 -51.81
C CYS A 725 7.62 10.87 -50.65
N GLY A 726 7.24 11.48 -49.52
CA GLY A 726 6.83 10.74 -48.34
C GLY A 726 6.35 11.62 -47.21
N TRP A 727 6.31 11.05 -46.01
CA TRP A 727 6.15 11.77 -44.76
C TRP A 727 7.41 11.61 -43.90
N SER A 728 7.80 12.67 -43.21
CA SER A 728 8.88 12.71 -42.23
C SER A 728 8.32 12.48 -40.82
N ALA A 729 9.12 11.82 -39.98
CA ALA A 729 8.88 11.75 -38.54
C ALA A 729 9.23 13.07 -37.82
N GLU A 730 10.22 13.80 -38.35
CA GLU A 730 10.87 14.91 -37.66
C GLU A 730 11.47 15.93 -38.66
N PRO A 731 10.90 17.15 -38.79
CA PRO A 731 9.59 17.54 -38.27
C PRO A 731 8.47 16.71 -38.91
N PRO A 732 7.39 16.39 -38.17
CA PRO A 732 6.29 15.61 -38.71
C PRO A 732 5.58 16.36 -39.83
N GLY A 733 5.42 15.69 -40.97
CA GLY A 733 4.76 16.28 -42.13
C GLY A 733 5.27 15.73 -43.46
N PRO A 734 4.89 16.33 -44.59
CA PRO A 734 5.35 15.89 -45.90
C PRO A 734 6.86 16.07 -46.06
N ALA A 735 7.51 15.05 -46.61
CA ALA A 735 8.93 15.05 -46.96
C ALA A 735 9.11 15.28 -48.46
N PHE A 736 10.14 16.05 -48.82
CA PHE A 736 10.38 16.50 -50.18
C PHE A 736 11.78 16.13 -50.66
N LEU A 737 11.88 15.55 -51.85
CA LEU A 737 13.13 15.41 -52.57
C LEU A 737 13.40 16.71 -53.34
N HIS A 738 14.54 17.34 -53.06
CA HIS A 738 14.94 18.60 -53.67
C HIS A 738 15.99 18.35 -54.77
N LEU A 739 15.69 18.74 -56.01
CA LEU A 739 16.64 18.76 -57.13
C LEU A 739 16.82 20.22 -57.58
N GLY A 740 17.82 20.90 -57.01
CA GLY A 740 18.12 22.31 -57.29
C GLY A 740 19.49 22.51 -57.92
N SER A 741 19.92 23.75 -58.14
CA SER A 741 21.26 24.02 -58.71
C SER A 741 22.42 23.54 -57.82
N ALA A 742 22.24 23.53 -56.48
CA ALA A 742 23.26 23.04 -55.55
C ALA A 742 23.34 21.50 -55.50
N THR A 743 22.20 20.83 -55.64
CA THR A 743 22.07 19.35 -55.60
C THR A 743 21.14 18.89 -56.74
N PRO A 744 21.62 18.94 -58.00
CA PRO A 744 20.78 18.77 -59.19
C PRO A 744 20.35 17.32 -59.43
N HIS A 745 20.94 16.38 -58.71
CA HIS A 745 20.75 14.96 -58.93
C HIS A 745 20.51 14.26 -57.60
N ALA A 746 19.90 13.08 -57.66
CA ALA A 746 19.65 12.27 -56.49
C ALA A 746 19.85 10.78 -56.77
N LEU A 747 20.29 10.08 -55.73
CA LEU A 747 20.51 8.64 -55.77
C LEU A 747 19.54 7.92 -54.83
N ILE A 748 18.85 6.89 -55.34
CA ILE A 748 17.97 6.03 -54.54
C ILE A 748 18.66 4.68 -54.35
N ILE A 749 19.14 4.43 -53.14
CA ILE A 749 19.91 3.23 -52.80
C ILE A 749 19.07 2.35 -51.89
N GLY A 750 19.10 1.04 -52.14
CA GLY A 750 18.42 0.10 -51.27
C GLY A 750 18.66 -1.36 -51.63
N PRO A 751 18.49 -2.29 -50.68
CA PRO A 751 18.53 -3.72 -50.94
C PRO A 751 17.39 -4.17 -51.88
N ARG A 752 17.39 -5.44 -52.31
CA ARG A 752 16.31 -5.98 -53.15
C ARG A 752 14.97 -5.91 -52.39
N ARG A 753 13.89 -5.53 -53.10
CA ARG A 753 12.52 -5.37 -52.57
C ARG A 753 12.33 -4.26 -51.50
N SER A 754 13.27 -3.32 -51.39
CA SER A 754 13.16 -2.22 -50.43
C SER A 754 12.18 -1.10 -50.84
N GLY A 755 11.75 -1.08 -52.11
CA GLY A 755 10.84 -0.06 -52.66
C GLY A 755 11.43 0.88 -53.70
N LYS A 756 12.67 0.67 -54.19
CA LYS A 756 13.35 1.55 -55.16
C LYS A 756 12.50 1.95 -56.36
N SER A 757 11.96 0.98 -57.11
CA SER A 757 11.13 1.24 -58.28
C SER A 757 9.83 1.95 -57.91
N SER A 758 9.23 1.62 -56.76
CA SER A 758 8.04 2.31 -56.24
C SER A 758 8.31 3.77 -55.88
N THR A 759 9.50 4.07 -55.34
CA THR A 759 9.94 5.44 -55.10
C THR A 759 10.13 6.21 -56.40
N LEU A 760 10.76 5.59 -57.42
CA LEU A 760 10.90 6.19 -58.74
C LEU A 760 9.55 6.48 -59.40
N LEU A 761 8.60 5.55 -59.34
CA LEU A 761 7.24 5.74 -59.83
C LEU A 761 6.54 6.90 -59.12
N THR A 762 6.66 6.97 -57.80
CA THR A 762 6.07 8.05 -56.99
C THR A 762 6.64 9.40 -57.43
N VAL A 763 7.96 9.53 -57.50
CA VAL A 763 8.63 10.76 -57.95
C VAL A 763 8.20 11.13 -59.38
N ALA A 764 8.20 10.17 -60.30
CA ALA A 764 7.80 10.41 -61.70
C ALA A 764 6.34 10.88 -61.81
N HIS A 765 5.43 10.30 -61.03
CA HIS A 765 4.03 10.70 -61.03
C HIS A 765 3.79 12.09 -60.45
N GLU A 766 4.51 12.47 -59.40
CA GLU A 766 4.39 13.81 -58.84
C GLU A 766 4.97 14.88 -59.80
N VAL A 767 6.03 14.53 -60.54
CA VAL A 767 6.59 15.39 -61.59
C VAL A 767 5.66 15.58 -62.79
N GLN A 768 4.72 14.65 -63.06
CA GLN A 768 3.72 14.83 -64.13
C GLN A 768 2.83 16.05 -63.93
N THR A 769 2.69 16.52 -62.70
CA THR A 769 1.92 17.73 -62.40
C THR A 769 2.65 19.01 -62.85
N GLU A 770 3.94 18.90 -63.20
CA GLU A 770 4.78 19.99 -63.69
C GLU A 770 4.90 19.95 -65.23
N ALA A 771 4.21 20.88 -65.89
CA ALA A 771 4.15 20.94 -67.35
C ALA A 771 5.49 21.29 -68.02
N THR A 772 6.44 21.86 -67.27
CA THR A 772 7.74 22.37 -67.75
C THR A 772 8.87 21.33 -67.67
N VAL A 773 8.59 20.13 -67.16
CA VAL A 773 9.57 19.05 -67.02
C VAL A 773 9.21 17.90 -67.94
N ARG A 774 10.20 17.42 -68.71
CA ARG A 774 10.10 16.22 -69.52
C ARG A 774 10.87 15.08 -68.90
N MET A 775 10.32 13.87 -69.01
CA MET A 775 10.92 12.67 -68.46
C MET A 775 11.53 11.81 -69.56
N ILE A 776 12.76 11.35 -69.30
CA ILE A 776 13.44 10.32 -70.07
C ILE A 776 13.64 9.13 -69.14
N ILE A 777 13.11 7.98 -69.53
CA ILE A 777 13.07 6.82 -68.66
C ILE A 777 13.89 5.70 -69.29
N ILE A 778 14.94 5.28 -68.58
CA ILE A 778 15.68 4.05 -68.85
C ILE A 778 15.15 3.01 -67.88
N ASP A 779 14.20 2.20 -68.37
CA ASP A 779 13.58 1.16 -67.57
C ASP A 779 14.43 -0.11 -67.67
N GLY A 780 14.94 -0.56 -66.53
CA GLY A 780 15.81 -1.70 -66.46
C GLY A 780 15.15 -3.00 -66.95
N PRO A 781 15.89 -4.11 -66.99
CA PRO A 781 15.42 -5.38 -67.57
C PRO A 781 14.10 -5.91 -66.99
N ARG A 782 13.74 -5.48 -65.78
CA ARG A 782 12.52 -5.89 -65.07
C ARG A 782 11.27 -5.13 -65.48
N ARG A 783 11.41 -4.03 -66.23
CA ARG A 783 10.30 -3.21 -66.74
C ARG A 783 9.35 -2.69 -65.64
N SER A 784 9.92 -2.34 -64.48
CA SER A 784 9.15 -1.91 -63.31
C SER A 784 8.48 -0.55 -63.52
N LEU A 785 8.96 0.25 -64.50
CA LEU A 785 8.44 1.58 -64.80
C LEU A 785 7.59 1.63 -66.07
N SER A 786 7.15 0.49 -66.61
CA SER A 786 6.46 0.42 -67.91
C SER A 786 5.18 1.25 -68.02
N GLN A 787 4.49 1.51 -66.90
CA GLN A 787 3.32 2.38 -66.85
C GLN A 787 3.62 3.83 -67.26
N LEU A 788 4.85 4.30 -67.01
CA LEU A 788 5.26 5.66 -67.34
C LEU A 788 5.44 5.88 -68.85
N ARG A 789 5.41 4.83 -69.68
CA ARG A 789 5.45 4.96 -71.15
C ARG A 789 4.26 5.74 -71.71
N THR A 790 3.11 5.67 -71.05
CA THR A 790 1.86 6.28 -71.53
C THR A 790 1.65 7.71 -71.01
N VAL A 791 2.59 8.18 -70.19
CA VAL A 791 2.52 9.49 -69.54
C VAL A 791 2.90 10.59 -70.54
N PRO A 792 2.10 11.67 -70.69
CA PRO A 792 2.36 12.74 -71.67
C PRO A 792 3.72 13.44 -71.54
N GLN A 793 4.27 13.51 -70.32
CA GLN A 793 5.56 14.14 -70.03
C GLN A 793 6.75 13.23 -70.37
N THR A 794 6.53 11.94 -70.60
CA THR A 794 7.58 10.99 -70.98
C THR A 794 7.91 11.15 -72.46
N VAL A 795 8.96 11.91 -72.76
CA VAL A 795 9.41 12.13 -74.15
C VAL A 795 10.12 10.91 -74.72
N ARG A 796 10.79 10.14 -73.86
CA ARG A 796 11.49 8.92 -74.25
C ARG A 796 11.35 7.84 -73.19
N TYR A 797 10.96 6.65 -73.61
CA TYR A 797 10.94 5.44 -72.80
C TYR A 797 11.85 4.39 -73.47
N ILE A 798 12.90 3.98 -72.77
CA ILE A 798 13.98 3.14 -73.27
C ILE A 798 13.95 1.83 -72.48
N ALA A 799 13.77 0.71 -73.18
CA ALA A 799 13.69 -0.63 -72.59
C ALA A 799 14.50 -1.68 -73.37
N ASP A 800 15.25 -1.25 -74.39
CA ASP A 800 16.10 -2.06 -75.25
C ASP A 800 17.35 -1.29 -75.70
N GLU A 801 18.28 -2.00 -76.32
CA GLU A 801 19.56 -1.43 -76.74
C GLU A 801 19.41 -0.41 -77.89
N ALA A 802 18.50 -0.66 -78.82
CA ALA A 802 18.21 0.26 -79.91
C ALA A 802 17.75 1.63 -79.39
N GLY A 803 16.90 1.63 -78.34
CA GLY A 803 16.49 2.85 -77.65
C GLY A 803 17.65 3.60 -76.98
N LEU A 804 18.63 2.89 -76.39
CA LEU A 804 19.82 3.51 -75.78
C LEU A 804 20.73 4.16 -76.82
N ILE A 805 20.95 3.51 -77.96
CA ILE A 805 21.77 4.08 -79.04
C ILE A 805 21.14 5.36 -79.56
N ALA A 806 19.83 5.34 -79.83
CA ALA A 806 19.10 6.53 -80.26
C ALA A 806 19.17 7.64 -79.20
N PHE A 807 19.02 7.28 -77.93
CA PHE A 807 19.10 8.22 -76.82
C PHE A 807 20.49 8.85 -76.67
N SER A 808 21.58 8.11 -76.90
CA SER A 808 22.94 8.65 -76.83
C SER A 808 23.16 9.83 -77.78
N VAL A 809 22.56 9.76 -78.97
CA VAL A 809 22.63 10.82 -79.98
C VAL A 809 21.71 11.98 -79.58
N GLU A 810 20.47 11.67 -79.22
CA GLU A 810 19.45 12.64 -78.80
C GLU A 810 19.90 13.45 -77.57
N LEU A 811 20.51 12.80 -76.57
CA LEU A 811 21.01 13.45 -75.36
C LEU A 811 22.11 14.47 -75.69
N THR A 812 22.95 14.18 -76.69
CA THR A 812 23.98 15.13 -77.13
C THR A 812 23.32 16.40 -77.69
N GLU A 813 22.30 16.25 -78.55
CA GLU A 813 21.58 17.40 -79.11
C GLU A 813 20.83 18.19 -78.03
N LEU A 814 20.14 17.49 -77.12
CA LEU A 814 19.39 18.11 -76.02
C LEU A 814 20.29 18.88 -75.05
N ARG A 815 21.52 18.40 -74.80
CA ARG A 815 22.51 19.11 -73.96
C ARG A 815 23.01 20.41 -74.60
N HIS A 816 23.18 20.44 -75.93
CA HIS A 816 23.63 21.66 -76.64
C HIS A 816 22.52 22.72 -76.76
N HIS A 817 21.26 22.29 -76.89
CA HIS A 817 20.10 23.17 -77.08
C HIS A 817 18.94 22.79 -76.15
N PRO A 818 19.06 23.01 -74.83
CA PRO A 818 18.00 22.65 -73.90
C PRO A 818 16.79 23.56 -74.10
N THR A 819 15.63 22.96 -74.35
CA THR A 819 14.37 23.69 -74.57
C THR A 819 13.46 23.68 -73.33
N GLU A 820 13.59 22.66 -72.49
CA GLU A 820 12.83 22.42 -71.27
C GLU A 820 13.75 21.82 -70.19
N ARG A 821 13.24 21.59 -68.98
CA ARG A 821 13.98 20.83 -67.95
C ARG A 821 13.75 19.34 -68.16
N TYR A 822 14.81 18.54 -68.10
CA TYR A 822 14.74 17.09 -68.30
C TYR A 822 15.04 16.32 -67.02
N LEU A 823 14.18 15.38 -66.64
CA LEU A 823 14.42 14.41 -65.58
C LEU A 823 14.73 13.05 -66.20
N ILE A 824 15.98 12.60 -66.09
CA ILE A 824 16.43 11.29 -66.54
C ILE A 824 16.30 10.31 -65.37
N ILE A 825 15.41 9.34 -65.52
CA ILE A 825 15.16 8.29 -64.52
C ILE A 825 15.77 6.99 -65.00
N ILE A 826 16.61 6.37 -64.17
CA ILE A 826 17.23 5.07 -64.46
C ILE A 826 16.87 4.09 -63.35
N ASP A 827 16.07 3.07 -63.67
CA ASP A 827 15.76 1.98 -62.73
C ASP A 827 16.74 0.81 -62.88
N ASP A 828 16.97 0.09 -61.78
CA ASP A 828 17.86 -1.07 -61.72
C ASP A 828 19.21 -0.84 -62.44
N TYR A 829 19.88 0.27 -62.14
CA TYR A 829 21.10 0.70 -62.85
C TYR A 829 22.16 -0.41 -62.98
N HIS A 830 22.39 -1.19 -61.92
CA HIS A 830 23.31 -2.34 -61.96
C HIS A 830 22.94 -3.37 -63.03
N LEU A 831 21.65 -3.66 -63.21
CA LEU A 831 21.17 -4.60 -64.23
C LEU A 831 21.24 -3.98 -65.63
N CYS A 832 21.04 -2.66 -65.76
CA CYS A 832 21.28 -1.94 -67.00
C CYS A 832 22.75 -2.06 -67.42
N ARG A 833 23.67 -1.87 -66.47
CA ARG A 833 25.12 -1.99 -66.70
C ARG A 833 25.56 -3.41 -67.05
N GLU A 834 24.95 -4.43 -66.45
CA GLU A 834 25.20 -5.83 -66.80
C GLU A 834 24.69 -6.18 -68.21
N ARG A 835 23.47 -5.74 -68.54
CA ARG A 835 22.80 -6.09 -69.81
C ARG A 835 23.30 -5.29 -71.01
N TRP A 836 23.58 -4.02 -70.83
CA TRP A 836 23.97 -3.06 -71.87
C TRP A 836 25.37 -2.50 -71.58
N ARG A 837 26.31 -3.42 -71.33
CA ARG A 837 27.64 -3.11 -70.83
C ARG A 837 28.40 -2.10 -71.69
N ASP A 838 28.32 -2.20 -73.00
CA ASP A 838 29.04 -1.31 -73.93
C ASP A 838 28.54 0.15 -73.87
N HIS A 839 27.31 0.36 -73.40
CA HIS A 839 26.69 1.68 -73.26
C HIS A 839 26.80 2.27 -71.85
N PHE A 840 27.01 1.41 -70.83
CA PHE A 840 27.07 1.75 -69.40
C PHE A 840 28.46 1.56 -68.77
N THR A 841 29.51 1.56 -69.59
CA THR A 841 30.91 1.54 -69.16
C THR A 841 31.71 2.59 -69.92
N GLN A 842 32.89 2.93 -69.42
CA GLN A 842 33.72 3.96 -70.03
C GLN A 842 34.12 3.56 -71.45
N SER A 843 33.73 4.39 -72.42
CA SER A 843 34.12 4.24 -73.82
C SER A 843 35.23 5.22 -74.15
N TYR A 844 36.25 4.75 -74.88
CA TYR A 844 37.35 5.55 -75.41
C TYR A 844 37.13 5.95 -76.89
N SER A 845 35.91 5.74 -77.40
CA SER A 845 35.50 6.22 -78.73
C SER A 845 35.43 7.76 -78.76
N PRO A 846 35.74 8.41 -79.91
CA PRO A 846 35.54 9.86 -80.08
C PRO A 846 34.07 10.29 -79.98
N THR A 847 33.11 9.38 -80.14
CA THR A 847 31.70 9.60 -79.83
C THR A 847 31.41 9.13 -78.40
N PRO A 848 31.02 10.03 -77.46
CA PRO A 848 30.74 9.63 -76.09
C PRO A 848 29.47 8.80 -76.01
N ASN A 849 29.55 7.62 -75.40
CA ASN A 849 28.38 6.79 -75.10
C ASN A 849 27.54 7.42 -73.97
N VAL A 850 26.34 6.89 -73.76
CA VAL A 850 25.40 7.36 -72.73
C VAL A 850 26.07 7.44 -71.36
N PHE A 851 26.89 6.46 -70.97
CA PHE A 851 27.62 6.47 -69.70
C PHE A 851 28.49 7.71 -69.51
N ASN A 852 29.37 8.01 -70.47
CA ASN A 852 30.27 9.16 -70.37
C ASN A 852 29.48 10.47 -70.26
N GLN A 853 28.37 10.61 -71.00
CA GLN A 853 27.50 11.79 -70.94
C GLN A 853 26.78 11.91 -69.58
N LEU A 854 26.30 10.80 -69.00
CA LEU A 854 25.69 10.80 -67.66
C LEU A 854 26.70 11.13 -66.56
N VAL A 855 27.95 10.65 -66.67
CA VAL A 855 29.03 10.97 -65.71
C VAL A 855 29.35 12.46 -65.77
N GLU A 856 29.43 13.04 -66.97
CA GLU A 856 29.68 14.46 -67.17
C GLU A 856 28.55 15.30 -66.57
N LEU A 857 27.29 14.94 -66.87
CA LEU A 857 26.11 15.59 -66.27
C LEU A 857 26.17 15.57 -64.74
N ALA A 858 26.50 14.41 -64.15
CA ALA A 858 26.62 14.25 -62.71
C ALA A 858 27.69 15.14 -62.07
N GLN A 859 28.66 15.63 -62.85
CA GLN A 859 29.77 16.49 -62.41
C GLN A 859 29.54 17.98 -62.70
N THR A 860 28.88 18.32 -63.81
CA THR A 860 28.71 19.72 -64.26
C THR A 860 27.57 20.43 -63.53
N GLY A 861 26.49 19.73 -63.21
CA GLY A 861 25.40 20.13 -62.29
C GLY A 861 24.56 21.38 -62.65
N ASP A 862 25.05 22.27 -63.52
CA ASP A 862 24.42 23.54 -63.92
C ASP A 862 23.65 23.45 -65.25
N GLU A 863 23.44 22.22 -65.74
CA GLU A 863 22.63 21.95 -66.92
C GLU A 863 21.15 21.74 -66.51
N PRO A 864 20.15 22.02 -67.37
CA PRO A 864 18.73 21.80 -67.09
C PRO A 864 18.34 20.31 -67.13
N PHE A 865 19.22 19.44 -66.61
CA PHE A 865 19.07 18.01 -66.52
C PHE A 865 19.19 17.56 -65.07
N HIS A 866 18.26 16.72 -64.65
CA HIS A 866 18.26 16.08 -63.34
C HIS A 866 18.40 14.57 -63.52
N LEU A 867 19.36 13.96 -62.80
CA LEU A 867 19.56 12.52 -62.79
C LEU A 867 18.91 11.94 -61.52
N LEU A 868 18.06 10.94 -61.70
CA LEU A 868 17.48 10.15 -60.62
C LEU A 868 17.74 8.67 -60.88
N ILE A 869 18.69 8.10 -60.14
CA ILE A 869 19.16 6.74 -60.37
C ILE A 869 18.77 5.84 -59.20
N ALA A 870 18.14 4.69 -59.48
CA ALA A 870 17.97 3.62 -58.51
C ALA A 870 19.09 2.60 -58.64
N ALA A 871 19.82 2.40 -57.54
CA ALA A 871 21.03 1.58 -57.50
C ALA A 871 21.05 0.64 -56.29
N THR A 872 21.84 -0.43 -56.39
CA THR A 872 22.21 -1.29 -55.26
C THR A 872 23.48 -0.77 -54.55
N ILE A 873 23.83 -1.38 -53.43
CA ILE A 873 24.83 -0.90 -52.45
C ILE A 873 26.26 -0.90 -53.01
N SER A 874 26.58 -1.76 -53.98
CA SER A 874 27.95 -1.96 -54.46
C SER A 874 28.29 -1.01 -55.61
N TYR A 875 28.99 0.10 -55.33
CA TYR A 875 29.39 1.06 -56.37
C TYR A 875 30.76 1.73 -56.18
N ALA A 876 31.65 1.15 -55.36
CA ALA A 876 32.98 1.69 -55.12
C ALA A 876 33.80 1.95 -56.40
N ASP A 877 33.54 1.18 -57.47
CA ASP A 877 34.23 1.25 -58.76
C ASP A 877 33.37 1.86 -59.89
N ASP A 878 32.28 2.57 -59.56
CA ASP A 878 31.40 3.20 -60.54
C ASP A 878 31.53 4.74 -60.53
N PRO A 879 32.18 5.35 -61.55
CA PRO A 879 32.37 6.81 -61.61
C PRO A 879 31.08 7.63 -61.54
N LEU A 880 29.98 7.14 -62.12
CA LEU A 880 28.70 7.85 -62.14
C LEU A 880 28.08 7.87 -60.74
N LEU A 881 27.99 6.69 -60.11
CA LEU A 881 27.41 6.58 -58.77
C LEU A 881 28.26 7.31 -57.72
N ARG A 882 29.60 7.34 -57.85
CA ARG A 882 30.47 8.13 -56.96
C ARG A 882 30.27 9.64 -57.11
N ALA A 883 30.09 10.14 -58.34
CA ALA A 883 29.79 11.54 -58.56
C ALA A 883 28.47 11.92 -57.88
N LEU A 884 27.43 11.11 -58.04
CA LEU A 884 26.13 11.31 -57.38
C LEU A 884 26.21 11.19 -55.84
N ASP A 885 26.97 10.21 -55.33
CA ASP A 885 27.16 10.00 -53.89
C ASP A 885 27.84 11.21 -53.22
N SER A 886 28.81 11.83 -53.93
CA SER A 886 29.54 12.98 -53.43
C SER A 886 28.68 14.23 -53.22
N ALA A 887 27.56 14.33 -53.96
CA ALA A 887 26.59 15.42 -53.82
C ALA A 887 25.68 15.28 -52.58
N ARG A 888 25.73 14.14 -51.87
CA ARG A 888 24.96 13.86 -50.64
C ARG A 888 23.46 14.13 -50.76
N ASN A 889 22.87 13.86 -51.92
CA ASN A 889 21.44 14.07 -52.13
C ASN A 889 20.78 12.77 -52.59
N GLY A 890 19.72 12.34 -51.90
CA GLY A 890 19.04 11.10 -52.25
C GLY A 890 18.34 10.40 -51.10
N ILE A 891 18.02 9.13 -51.34
CA ILE A 891 17.16 8.31 -50.49
C ILE A 891 17.86 6.98 -50.23
N ILE A 892 18.02 6.63 -48.96
CA ILE A 892 18.57 5.34 -48.52
C ILE A 892 17.44 4.52 -47.92
N LEU A 893 16.97 3.52 -48.66
CA LEU A 893 15.92 2.61 -48.23
C LEU A 893 16.48 1.53 -47.29
N TRP A 894 15.75 1.25 -46.21
CA TRP A 894 16.13 0.27 -45.18
C TRP A 894 17.54 0.50 -44.59
N PRO A 895 17.84 1.70 -44.05
CA PRO A 895 19.14 2.07 -43.48
C PRO A 895 19.70 1.08 -42.43
N GLY A 896 18.86 0.23 -41.82
CA GLY A 896 19.26 -0.77 -40.83
C GLY A 896 19.82 -2.09 -41.38
N ARG A 897 19.59 -2.41 -42.67
CA ARG A 897 19.94 -3.71 -43.30
C ARG A 897 21.38 -3.79 -43.83
N TYR A 898 22.17 -2.73 -43.69
CA TYR A 898 23.51 -2.61 -44.28
C TYR A 898 24.60 -3.21 -43.38
N ASP A 899 25.74 -3.58 -43.96
CA ASP A 899 26.90 -4.05 -43.19
C ASP A 899 27.58 -2.89 -42.45
N THR A 900 28.12 -3.15 -41.26
CA THR A 900 28.81 -2.14 -40.45
C THR A 900 30.01 -1.53 -41.18
N GLY A 901 30.02 -0.21 -41.33
CA GLY A 901 31.07 0.53 -42.02
C GLY A 901 30.75 0.86 -43.48
N THR A 902 29.55 0.48 -43.97
CA THR A 902 29.06 0.89 -45.27
C THR A 902 28.86 2.41 -45.28
N ARG A 903 29.43 3.12 -46.27
CA ARG A 903 29.28 4.58 -46.39
C ARG A 903 28.47 4.93 -47.62
N LEU A 904 27.32 5.57 -47.46
CA LEU A 904 26.42 6.00 -48.54
C LEU A 904 25.91 7.42 -48.27
N LEU A 905 25.88 8.27 -49.30
CA LEU A 905 25.47 9.68 -49.24
C LEU A 905 26.15 10.43 -48.09
N GLY A 906 27.41 10.12 -47.81
CA GLY A 906 28.17 10.70 -46.70
C GLY A 906 27.90 10.11 -45.31
N LEU A 907 26.91 9.24 -45.14
CA LEU A 907 26.52 8.60 -43.87
C LEU A 907 27.20 7.26 -43.64
N ASN A 908 27.54 6.95 -42.39
CA ASN A 908 28.01 5.63 -41.98
C ASN A 908 26.81 4.76 -41.56
N LEU A 909 26.62 3.66 -42.26
CA LEU A 909 25.52 2.71 -42.07
C LEU A 909 26.01 1.36 -41.53
N PRO A 910 25.11 0.58 -40.91
CA PRO A 910 23.81 1.04 -40.43
C PRO A 910 23.99 2.03 -39.27
N LEU A 911 23.13 3.04 -39.21
CA LEU A 911 23.11 3.98 -38.07
C LEU A 911 23.00 3.18 -36.78
N THR A 912 23.69 3.62 -35.73
CA THR A 912 23.82 2.87 -34.46
C THR A 912 22.45 2.44 -33.91
N ASP A 913 21.43 3.28 -34.06
CA ASP A 913 20.07 3.02 -33.56
C ASP A 913 19.22 2.14 -34.49
N GLN A 914 19.72 1.79 -35.67
CA GLN A 914 18.96 1.13 -36.74
C GLN A 914 19.48 -0.28 -37.09
N ARG A 915 20.61 -0.71 -36.51
CA ARG A 915 21.35 -1.93 -36.92
C ARG A 915 20.58 -3.25 -36.84
N THR A 916 19.45 -3.31 -36.13
CA THR A 916 18.81 -4.57 -35.73
C THR A 916 17.37 -4.73 -36.20
N PHE A 917 16.83 -3.86 -37.06
CA PHE A 917 15.39 -3.87 -37.38
C PHE A 917 15.09 -4.19 -38.85
N GLU A 918 14.15 -5.11 -39.06
CA GLU A 918 13.40 -5.16 -40.31
C GLU A 918 12.47 -3.95 -40.35
N GLN A 919 12.64 -3.10 -41.36
CA GLN A 919 11.81 -1.93 -41.57
C GLN A 919 10.74 -2.22 -42.62
N PRO A 920 9.56 -1.59 -42.54
CA PRO A 920 8.54 -1.75 -43.58
C PRO A 920 9.08 -1.26 -44.93
N PRO A 921 8.60 -1.83 -46.07
CA PRO A 921 8.94 -1.33 -47.40
C PRO A 921 8.67 0.18 -47.51
N GLY A 922 9.57 0.91 -48.18
CA GLY A 922 9.46 2.37 -48.32
C GLY A 922 9.99 3.18 -47.13
N ARG A 923 10.38 2.55 -46.02
CA ARG A 923 11.10 3.23 -44.94
C ARG A 923 12.50 3.63 -45.40
N ALA A 924 12.84 4.90 -45.26
CA ALA A 924 14.08 5.45 -45.80
C ALA A 924 14.68 6.56 -44.94
N LEU A 925 15.97 6.82 -45.14
CA LEU A 925 16.58 8.10 -44.81
C LEU A 925 16.59 8.98 -46.06
N LEU A 926 16.04 10.18 -45.94
CA LEU A 926 16.15 11.24 -46.92
C LEU A 926 17.36 12.11 -46.56
N VAL A 927 18.29 12.26 -47.49
CA VAL A 927 19.51 13.06 -47.35
C VAL A 927 19.44 14.21 -48.36
N SER A 928 19.65 15.43 -47.89
CA SER A 928 19.56 16.65 -48.70
C SER A 928 20.79 17.53 -48.49
N GLY A 929 21.90 17.17 -49.14
CA GLY A 929 23.16 17.91 -49.04
C GLY A 929 23.80 17.77 -47.65
N ASP A 930 24.00 18.89 -46.97
CA ASP A 930 24.60 18.95 -45.62
C ASP A 930 23.55 19.04 -44.49
N ASP A 931 22.26 18.99 -44.82
CA ASP A 931 21.19 18.93 -43.82
C ASP A 931 21.21 17.61 -43.03
N GLU A 932 20.68 17.63 -41.80
CA GLU A 932 20.54 16.40 -41.02
C GLU A 932 19.63 15.39 -41.76
N PRO A 933 20.03 14.12 -41.85
CA PRO A 933 19.25 13.11 -42.56
C PRO A 933 17.95 12.83 -41.82
N VAL A 934 16.85 12.77 -42.57
CA VAL A 934 15.50 12.66 -42.02
C VAL A 934 14.94 11.28 -42.27
N MET A 935 14.40 10.63 -41.23
CA MET A 935 13.66 9.38 -41.40
C MET A 935 12.30 9.65 -42.03
N VAL A 936 12.02 8.98 -43.14
CA VAL A 936 10.79 9.15 -43.91
C VAL A 936 10.13 7.82 -44.24
N GLN A 937 8.81 7.83 -44.30
CA GLN A 937 8.04 6.80 -44.99
C GLN A 937 7.69 7.31 -46.38
N LEU A 938 8.25 6.67 -47.41
CA LEU A 938 7.96 7.03 -48.79
C LEU A 938 6.57 6.52 -49.19
N ALA A 939 5.92 7.30 -50.06
CA ALA A 939 4.66 6.89 -50.64
C ALA A 939 4.87 5.79 -51.70
N GLY A 940 3.84 4.97 -51.89
CA GLY A 940 3.77 3.99 -52.96
C GLY A 940 2.35 3.89 -53.54
N GLU A 941 2.22 3.16 -54.64
CA GLU A 941 0.92 2.74 -55.16
C GLU A 941 0.44 1.49 -54.39
N GLU A 942 -0.88 1.39 -54.17
CA GLU A 942 -1.51 0.25 -53.49
C GLU A 942 -1.47 -1.04 -54.30
#